data_AF-A0A6C0LGQ4-F1
#
_entry.id   AF-A0A6C0LGQ4-F1
#
_cell.length_a   1.000
_cell.length_b   1.000
_cell.length_c   1.000
_cell.angle_alpha   90.00
_cell.angle_beta   90.00
_cell.angle_gamma   90.00
#
_symmetry.space_group_name_H-M   'P 1'
#
loop_
_entity.id
_entity.type
_entity.pdbx_description
1 polymer ?
#
loop_
_entity_poly.entity_id
_entity_poly.type
_entity_poly.pdbx_seq_one_letter_code
_entity_poly.pdbx_strand_id
1 'polypeptide(L)'
;MRKSSSSSKYSEDNENSQSANYYRYGDDSDDDGEDASGSIVPNEQTADCIRNRSNFTIPKTFHMIDKKDFNPEMLNVFINNGASPKLKLLLDQIRLLDEKDMKDTGKLHKHLIFTDANRSTYGAKIVASALTANGLHMAYHPQGTGFSMTDDKKLKKTKHANYAVLLSKSFFDRPVNAKIRKVILDKFNSRPDNTYGELVRFIVLDQGFKEGIDLFDVKYVHLLEPLAVNADEKQAIGRATRFCGQKGLVFHPRFGWPLFVFKYDVTISQELQDTWTDFDKTKTLFELYIKNSNLDMRKIIFANQLEGATIDAAVDKELTKPVHLFAIESPDDIVLRGGGGGVSKVSGVRKSIAPTKKMNLVKMHEYIKANFSKFKYPPLKLENKCTGGAIGGAVNGNIVSFTPTQDFVRHYFQPSSAYKGLLLHHSVGTGKTCTAIATATTSFDIENYTILWVTRHTLKTDIWKNMFGQVCSIDIQNKIKKGLVLPNKIVSKSKYVSANWMDPISYKQFSNMLLKRNKIYDEMVKRNGKDDPLRKTLLIIDEAHKLYSPTVAKSEKPNTDILEKMIHNSYDKSGTDSVRVLLMTATPFTEDGMEMIKLLNLLRDDELFPTDFQDFTSDYLHEGYFTPSGLRDFKNKVSGYISYLNRSQDARNFAHPVIRNVYSDMSYEKVDMKGDLELKMSKNEMANIKAVKKELKELKDKEKECVKLVNATYKVNAKDIMSQRKEGEAKCKTEPKGKKAECTKKVMDEYKALLEKINNGKEDKLNGCDVKNTSNFKRLNVDLEDYNAKRDIIKENKIKMKPLKVELKVFNNKKKAILDKVKEMRQRIRPKEIDYKHTILGIKRKYKDRKEKAAALKEYNKKSAPLLAELKDLKDLRAEASKANTNTQVFKYSNGMKKLKKVSQVYAIQKYCLGNGTAV
;
A
#
# COMPACT_ATOMS: atom_id res chain seq x y z
N MET A 1 -0.30 -32.98 -48.21
CA MET A 1 0.44 -32.13 -49.17
C MET A 1 -0.02 -30.69 -49.03
N ARG A 2 0.91 -29.76 -48.76
CA ARG A 2 0.91 -28.29 -49.03
C ARG A 2 -0.27 -27.44 -48.47
N LYS A 3 -0.10 -26.24 -47.89
CA LYS A 3 1.01 -25.38 -47.43
C LYS A 3 0.34 -24.07 -46.92
N SER A 4 0.91 -23.43 -45.88
CA SER A 4 1.04 -21.95 -45.68
C SER A 4 -0.24 -21.07 -45.64
N SER A 5 -0.40 -19.99 -44.87
CA SER A 5 0.52 -19.13 -44.09
C SER A 5 -0.28 -17.99 -43.40
N SER A 6 0.12 -17.66 -42.17
CA SER A 6 0.23 -16.32 -41.55
C SER A 6 -0.68 -15.14 -41.95
N SER A 7 -1.30 -14.49 -40.96
CA SER A 7 -0.82 -13.19 -40.43
C SER A 7 -1.80 -12.57 -39.42
N SER A 8 -1.43 -12.59 -38.13
CA SER A 8 -2.05 -11.78 -37.10
C SER A 8 -1.48 -10.35 -37.18
N LYS A 9 -2.22 -9.44 -37.81
CA LYS A 9 -1.96 -8.00 -37.69
C LYS A 9 -2.51 -7.51 -36.35
N TYR A 10 -1.61 -7.28 -35.40
CA TYR A 10 -1.81 -6.34 -34.30
C TYR A 10 -2.03 -4.94 -34.90
N SER A 11 -3.22 -4.36 -34.70
CA SER A 11 -3.49 -2.96 -35.00
C SER A 11 -3.25 -2.11 -33.75
N GLU A 12 -2.41 -1.10 -33.93
CA GLU A 12 -2.09 -0.02 -33.00
C GLU A 12 -3.33 0.82 -32.61
N ASP A 13 -3.25 1.38 -31.40
CA ASP A 13 -3.74 2.68 -30.98
C ASP A 13 -5.21 3.08 -31.24
N ASN A 14 -6.00 3.08 -30.16
CA ASN A 14 -7.09 4.05 -29.99
C ASN A 14 -7.33 4.38 -28.50
N GLU A 15 -6.40 5.12 -27.89
CA GLU A 15 -6.72 6.02 -26.78
C GLU A 15 -7.40 7.29 -27.33
N ASN A 16 -8.72 7.25 -27.55
CA ASN A 16 -9.58 8.44 -27.60
C ASN A 16 -11.07 8.07 -27.71
N SER A 17 -11.71 7.78 -26.59
CA SER A 17 -13.18 7.84 -26.48
C SER A 17 -13.64 8.25 -25.07
N GLN A 18 -13.16 9.41 -24.59
CA GLN A 18 -13.95 10.16 -23.61
C GLN A 18 -15.01 10.99 -24.36
N SER A 19 -16.14 10.35 -24.67
CA SER A 19 -17.35 11.06 -25.08
C SER A 19 -18.55 10.58 -24.27
N ALA A 20 -18.91 11.43 -23.30
CA ALA A 20 -20.27 11.74 -22.88
C ALA A 20 -21.22 10.58 -22.54
N ASN A 21 -21.13 10.06 -21.31
CA ASN A 21 -22.32 9.62 -20.60
C ASN A 21 -22.77 10.70 -19.61
N TYR A 22 -23.95 11.24 -19.89
CA TYR A 22 -24.65 12.26 -19.12
C TYR A 22 -25.20 11.63 -17.84
N TYR A 23 -24.57 11.88 -16.69
CA TYR A 23 -25.17 11.54 -15.40
C TYR A 23 -26.38 12.45 -15.12
N ARG A 24 -27.57 11.86 -15.18
CA ARG A 24 -28.77 12.38 -14.52
C ARG A 24 -28.55 12.25 -13.02
N TYR A 25 -28.60 13.37 -12.31
CA TYR A 25 -28.91 13.35 -10.88
C TYR A 25 -30.42 13.10 -10.77
N GLY A 26 -30.78 11.90 -10.34
CA GLY A 26 -32.13 11.49 -9.98
C GLY A 26 -32.10 10.84 -8.60
N ASP A 27 -33.25 10.87 -7.94
CA ASP A 27 -33.52 10.33 -6.61
C ASP A 27 -33.05 8.87 -6.41
N ASP A 28 -33.07 8.47 -5.14
CA ASP A 28 -33.02 7.07 -4.70
C ASP A 28 -34.16 6.25 -5.39
N SER A 29 -33.96 5.86 -6.64
CA SER A 29 -34.79 4.91 -7.37
C SER A 29 -33.90 3.84 -7.99
N ASP A 30 -34.13 2.61 -7.54
CA ASP A 30 -33.57 1.38 -8.07
C ASP A 30 -33.78 1.30 -9.59
N ASP A 31 -32.69 1.37 -10.36
CA ASP A 31 -32.65 0.86 -11.73
C ASP A 31 -31.18 0.60 -12.10
N ASP A 32 -30.74 -0.63 -11.79
CA ASP A 32 -29.45 -1.18 -12.21
C ASP A 32 -29.62 -1.67 -13.66
N GLY A 33 -29.12 -0.91 -14.62
CA GLY A 33 -29.09 -1.29 -16.04
C GLY A 33 -27.78 -1.97 -16.44
N GLU A 34 -27.90 -3.23 -16.90
CA GLU A 34 -27.02 -4.04 -17.76
C GLU A 34 -25.60 -4.34 -17.19
N ASP A 35 -25.13 -5.57 -16.99
CA ASP A 35 -25.38 -6.86 -17.65
C ASP A 35 -25.12 -8.01 -16.65
N ALA A 36 -26.17 -8.77 -16.29
CA ALA A 36 -26.04 -10.04 -15.59
C ALA A 36 -25.97 -11.16 -16.64
N SER A 37 -24.76 -11.49 -17.10
CA SER A 37 -24.47 -12.82 -17.61
C SER A 37 -23.37 -13.42 -16.75
N GLY A 38 -23.73 -14.48 -16.02
CA GLY A 38 -22.82 -15.24 -15.19
C GLY A 38 -21.64 -15.72 -16.02
N SER A 39 -20.52 -15.03 -15.88
CA SER A 39 -19.24 -15.39 -16.45
C SER A 39 -18.19 -15.18 -15.36
N ILE A 40 -17.43 -16.24 -15.10
CA ILE A 40 -16.38 -16.29 -14.08
C ILE A 40 -15.45 -15.10 -14.30
N VAL A 41 -15.41 -14.17 -13.34
CA VAL A 41 -14.48 -13.04 -13.36
C VAL A 41 -13.06 -13.63 -13.36
N PRO A 42 -12.19 -13.28 -14.32
CA PRO A 42 -10.81 -13.77 -14.30
C PRO A 42 -10.15 -13.43 -12.96
N ASN A 43 -9.51 -14.41 -12.32
CA ASN A 43 -8.88 -14.28 -10.98
C ASN A 43 -8.09 -12.96 -10.81
N GLU A 44 -7.34 -12.54 -11.83
CA GLU A 44 -6.56 -11.29 -11.82
C GLU A 44 -7.42 -10.01 -11.65
N GLN A 45 -8.62 -9.96 -12.23
CA GLN A 45 -9.55 -8.83 -12.04
C GLN A 45 -10.13 -8.80 -10.62
N THR A 46 -10.37 -9.97 -10.03
CA THR A 46 -10.81 -10.13 -8.64
C THR A 46 -9.72 -9.68 -7.67
N ALA A 47 -8.46 -10.07 -7.90
CA ALA A 47 -7.32 -9.62 -7.11
C ALA A 47 -7.18 -8.09 -7.14
N ASP A 48 -7.16 -7.48 -8.33
CA ASP A 48 -7.09 -6.02 -8.48
C ASP A 48 -8.28 -5.32 -7.81
N CYS A 49 -9.46 -5.92 -7.87
CA CYS A 49 -10.66 -5.43 -7.20
C CYS A 49 -10.49 -5.38 -5.68
N ILE A 50 -10.04 -6.48 -5.07
CA ILE A 50 -9.79 -6.61 -3.62
C ILE A 50 -8.71 -5.62 -3.18
N ARG A 51 -7.59 -5.56 -3.93
CA ARG A 51 -6.47 -4.64 -3.67
C ARG A 51 -6.93 -3.20 -3.57
N ASN A 52 -7.67 -2.71 -4.57
CA ASN A 52 -8.18 -1.35 -4.61
C ASN A 52 -9.18 -1.09 -3.47
N ARG A 53 -10.12 -2.01 -3.22
CA ARG A 53 -11.18 -1.83 -2.21
C ARG A 53 -10.70 -2.00 -0.78
N SER A 54 -9.55 -2.64 -0.57
CA SER A 54 -8.86 -2.62 0.72
C SER A 54 -8.49 -1.19 1.16
N ASN A 55 -8.16 -0.31 0.20
CA ASN A 55 -7.76 1.07 0.49
C ASN A 55 -8.94 2.02 0.60
N PHE A 56 -9.95 1.87 -0.25
CA PHE A 56 -11.17 2.68 -0.20
C PHE A 56 -12.29 1.96 -0.94
N THR A 57 -13.53 1.99 -0.44
CA THR A 57 -14.63 1.24 -1.05
C THR A 57 -14.98 1.68 -2.46
N ILE A 58 -15.66 2.82 -2.62
CA ILE A 58 -16.07 3.35 -3.93
C ILE A 58 -15.77 4.85 -3.99
N PRO A 59 -14.63 5.25 -4.59
CA PRO A 59 -14.28 6.64 -4.80
C PRO A 59 -15.31 7.34 -5.70
N LYS A 60 -15.71 8.55 -5.31
CA LYS A 60 -16.59 9.44 -6.08
C LYS A 60 -15.82 10.71 -6.43
N THR A 61 -16.29 11.49 -7.41
CA THR A 61 -15.60 12.71 -7.86
C THR A 61 -15.36 13.70 -6.73
N PHE A 62 -16.37 13.91 -5.88
CA PHE A 62 -16.27 14.78 -4.71
C PHE A 62 -15.35 14.25 -3.59
N HIS A 63 -14.85 13.00 -3.67
CA HIS A 63 -13.79 12.51 -2.78
C HIS A 63 -12.39 12.89 -3.26
N MET A 64 -12.22 13.33 -4.51
CA MET A 64 -10.92 13.50 -5.14
C MET A 64 -10.51 14.96 -5.18
N ILE A 65 -9.38 15.30 -4.55
CA ILE A 65 -8.81 16.65 -4.50
C ILE A 65 -8.59 17.28 -5.88
N ASP A 66 -8.34 16.45 -6.89
CA ASP A 66 -8.07 16.92 -8.25
C ASP A 66 -9.34 17.14 -9.09
N LYS A 67 -10.52 17.06 -8.47
CA LYS A 67 -11.83 17.33 -9.09
C LYS A 67 -12.44 18.63 -8.54
N LYS A 68 -13.15 19.33 -9.42
CA LYS A 68 -13.73 20.66 -9.10
C LYS A 68 -14.77 20.58 -8.00
N ASP A 69 -15.46 19.46 -7.84
CA ASP A 69 -16.51 19.20 -6.85
C ASP A 69 -16.00 18.52 -5.57
N PHE A 70 -14.68 18.45 -5.35
CA PHE A 70 -14.09 17.95 -4.12
C PHE A 70 -14.74 18.57 -2.87
N ASN A 71 -15.11 17.71 -1.93
CA ASN A 71 -15.70 18.08 -0.65
C ASN A 71 -14.99 17.32 0.49
N PRO A 72 -14.15 18.01 1.28
CA PRO A 72 -13.38 17.37 2.35
C PRO A 72 -14.26 16.84 3.48
N GLU A 73 -15.33 17.54 3.84
CA GLU A 73 -16.25 17.11 4.90
C GLU A 73 -16.95 15.80 4.54
N MET A 74 -17.45 15.67 3.32
CA MET A 74 -18.11 14.44 2.87
C MET A 74 -17.14 13.26 2.76
N LEU A 75 -15.88 13.53 2.37
CA LEU A 75 -14.85 12.50 2.42
C LEU A 75 -14.62 12.00 3.86
N ASN A 76 -14.49 12.92 4.83
CA ASN A 76 -14.35 12.54 6.24
C ASN A 76 -15.59 11.79 6.76
N VAL A 77 -16.79 12.19 6.35
CA VAL A 77 -18.03 11.45 6.66
C VAL A 77 -17.96 10.02 6.14
N PHE A 78 -17.50 9.79 4.91
CA PHE A 78 -17.33 8.44 4.35
C PHE A 78 -16.26 7.62 5.10
N ILE A 79 -15.08 8.20 5.34
CA ILE A 79 -13.99 7.54 6.07
C ILE A 79 -14.46 7.12 7.47
N ASN A 80 -15.11 8.02 8.22
CA ASN A 80 -15.62 7.76 9.57
C ASN A 80 -16.78 6.75 9.61
N ASN A 81 -17.43 6.51 8.47
CA ASN A 81 -18.50 5.52 8.29
C ASN A 81 -18.03 4.27 7.53
N GLY A 82 -16.74 3.97 7.57
CA GLY A 82 -16.22 2.68 7.12
C GLY A 82 -15.83 2.59 5.65
N ALA A 83 -15.80 3.70 4.91
CA ALA A 83 -15.32 3.66 3.51
C ALA A 83 -13.83 3.31 3.41
N SER A 84 -13.05 3.57 4.45
CA SER A 84 -11.64 3.16 4.54
C SER A 84 -11.14 3.13 6.00
N PRO A 85 -11.22 1.97 6.67
CA PRO A 85 -10.62 1.76 7.98
C PRO A 85 -9.10 2.00 7.99
N LYS A 86 -8.39 1.60 6.93
CA LYS A 86 -6.94 1.81 6.81
C LYS A 86 -6.55 3.28 6.74
N LEU A 87 -7.23 4.10 5.92
CA LEU A 87 -6.91 5.53 5.84
C LEU A 87 -7.23 6.24 7.16
N LYS A 88 -8.32 5.85 7.84
CA LYS A 88 -8.62 6.36 9.18
C LYS A 88 -7.50 6.03 10.16
N LEU A 89 -7.09 4.75 10.21
CA LEU A 89 -6.03 4.27 11.08
C LEU A 89 -4.67 4.91 10.77
N LEU A 90 -4.37 5.18 9.50
CA LEU A 90 -3.19 5.95 9.09
C LEU A 90 -3.19 7.37 9.68
N LEU A 91 -4.31 8.09 9.57
CA LEU A 91 -4.45 9.45 10.11
C LEU A 91 -4.36 9.47 11.64
N ASP A 92 -5.02 8.51 12.30
CA ASP A 92 -4.95 8.34 13.76
C ASP A 92 -3.52 8.01 14.22
N GLN A 93 -2.82 7.13 13.49
CA GLN A 93 -1.43 6.79 13.77
C GLN A 93 -0.51 8.00 13.64
N ILE A 94 -0.69 8.84 12.61
CA ILE A 94 0.08 10.09 12.45
C ILE A 94 -0.16 10.99 13.67
N ARG A 95 -1.41 11.20 14.10
CA ARG A 95 -1.71 12.02 15.28
C ARG A 95 -1.05 11.50 16.55
N LEU A 96 -1.08 10.18 16.78
CA LEU A 96 -0.44 9.56 17.95
C LEU A 96 1.09 9.72 17.94
N LEU A 97 1.71 9.60 16.76
CA LEU A 97 3.14 9.85 16.61
C LEU A 97 3.50 11.32 16.87
N ASP A 98 2.66 12.25 16.43
CA ASP A 98 2.84 13.69 16.64
C ASP A 98 2.77 14.03 18.14
N GLU A 99 1.75 13.53 18.83
CA GLU A 99 1.59 13.70 20.27
C GLU A 99 2.81 13.16 21.03
N LYS A 100 3.29 11.97 20.63
CA LYS A 100 4.50 11.37 21.21
C LYS A 100 5.75 12.20 20.93
N ASP A 101 5.98 12.63 19.70
CA ASP A 101 7.20 13.35 19.32
C ASP A 101 7.28 14.75 19.95
N MET A 102 6.13 15.42 20.07
CA MET A 102 6.02 16.68 20.78
C MET A 102 6.29 16.52 22.26
N LYS A 103 5.85 15.42 22.88
CA LYS A 103 6.15 15.10 24.27
C LYS A 103 7.64 14.77 24.49
N ASP A 104 8.22 13.95 23.62
CA ASP A 104 9.58 13.41 23.79
C ASP A 104 10.67 14.43 23.40
N THR A 105 10.43 15.23 22.36
CA THR A 105 11.47 16.10 21.77
C THR A 105 11.01 17.52 21.45
N GLY A 106 9.71 17.81 21.54
CA GLY A 106 9.13 19.11 21.14
C GLY A 106 9.20 19.39 19.63
N LYS A 107 9.46 18.37 18.80
CA LYS A 107 9.61 18.49 17.35
C LYS A 107 8.71 17.52 16.62
N LEU A 108 8.21 17.92 15.46
CA LEU A 108 7.53 17.04 14.51
C LEU A 108 8.52 16.47 13.51
N HIS A 109 8.16 15.40 12.83
CA HIS A 109 9.04 14.75 11.86
C HIS A 109 8.38 14.54 10.50
N LYS A 110 9.21 14.26 9.49
CA LYS A 110 8.76 14.01 8.12
C LYS A 110 8.29 12.58 7.93
N HIS A 111 7.28 12.42 7.08
CA HIS A 111 6.63 11.15 6.76
C HIS A 111 6.70 10.86 5.26
N LEU A 112 6.98 9.61 4.92
CA LEU A 112 6.74 9.03 3.61
C LEU A 112 5.48 8.17 3.67
N ILE A 113 4.53 8.40 2.76
CA ILE A 113 3.37 7.52 2.56
C ILE A 113 3.49 6.90 1.17
N PHE A 114 3.52 5.57 1.10
CA PHE A 114 3.66 4.81 -0.14
C PHE A 114 2.41 3.95 -0.39
N THR A 115 1.97 3.92 -1.64
CA THR A 115 0.86 3.08 -2.12
C THR A 115 1.25 2.39 -3.43
N ASP A 116 0.94 1.11 -3.49
CA ASP A 116 1.16 0.20 -4.61
C ASP A 116 -0.10 0.01 -5.47
N ALA A 117 -1.22 0.64 -5.09
CA ALA A 117 -2.48 0.52 -5.83
C ALA A 117 -2.35 0.96 -7.31
N ASN A 118 -2.75 0.06 -8.22
CA ASN A 118 -2.71 0.27 -9.66
C ASN A 118 -3.51 1.49 -10.13
N ARG A 119 -4.61 1.80 -9.42
CA ARG A 119 -5.46 2.95 -9.68
C ARG A 119 -5.16 4.05 -8.66
N SER A 120 -4.66 5.17 -9.14
CA SER A 120 -4.29 6.30 -8.26
C SER A 120 -5.47 6.87 -7.46
N THR A 121 -6.71 6.68 -7.92
CA THR A 121 -7.95 7.02 -7.18
C THR A 121 -8.19 6.17 -5.93
N TYR A 122 -7.59 4.98 -5.85
CA TYR A 122 -7.60 4.11 -4.66
C TYR A 122 -6.27 4.15 -3.89
N GLY A 123 -5.25 4.83 -4.44
CA GLY A 123 -3.94 5.02 -3.82
C GLY A 123 -3.65 6.50 -3.55
N ALA A 124 -2.61 7.03 -4.19
CA ALA A 124 -2.05 8.32 -3.83
C ALA A 124 -3.01 9.53 -3.94
N LYS A 125 -4.02 9.51 -4.83
CA LYS A 125 -5.02 10.60 -4.92
C LYS A 125 -5.99 10.57 -3.74
N ILE A 126 -6.47 9.40 -3.31
CA ILE A 126 -7.37 9.34 -2.13
C ILE A 126 -6.61 9.67 -0.86
N VAL A 127 -5.34 9.25 -0.73
CA VAL A 127 -4.46 9.67 0.37
C VAL A 127 -4.31 11.19 0.39
N ALA A 128 -3.95 11.81 -0.74
CA ALA A 128 -3.82 13.27 -0.83
C ALA A 128 -5.12 14.00 -0.48
N SER A 129 -6.26 13.43 -0.87
CA SER A 129 -7.58 13.96 -0.55
C SER A 129 -7.89 13.86 0.93
N ALA A 130 -7.56 12.74 1.58
CA ALA A 130 -7.73 12.54 3.01
C ALA A 130 -6.82 13.47 3.83
N LEU A 131 -5.56 13.64 3.43
CA LEU A 131 -4.65 14.61 4.06
C LEU A 131 -5.22 16.03 3.98
N THR A 132 -5.73 16.45 2.81
CA THR A 132 -6.36 17.77 2.65
C THR A 132 -7.62 17.92 3.49
N ALA A 133 -8.44 16.87 3.56
CA ALA A 133 -9.64 16.86 4.38
C ALA A 133 -9.34 16.94 5.88
N ASN A 134 -8.11 16.65 6.30
CA ASN A 134 -7.64 16.72 7.68
C ASN A 134 -6.68 17.90 7.90
N GLY A 135 -6.83 18.99 7.13
CA GLY A 135 -6.18 20.28 7.40
C GLY A 135 -4.76 20.41 6.86
N LEU A 136 -4.28 19.47 6.03
CA LEU A 136 -2.98 19.59 5.36
C LEU A 136 -3.10 20.30 4.01
N HIS A 137 -2.03 20.96 3.59
CA HIS A 137 -1.99 21.81 2.40
C HIS A 137 -0.98 21.30 1.36
N MET A 138 -1.38 21.24 0.10
CA MET A 138 -0.48 20.84 -0.98
C MET A 138 0.60 21.91 -1.22
N ALA A 139 1.86 21.51 -1.23
CA ALA A 139 3.01 22.41 -1.28
C ALA A 139 3.29 23.01 -2.68
N TYR A 140 2.54 22.61 -3.69
CA TYR A 140 2.62 23.09 -5.06
C TYR A 140 1.20 23.17 -5.64
N HIS A 141 1.02 23.87 -6.76
CA HIS A 141 -0.29 24.04 -7.36
C HIS A 141 -0.25 23.96 -8.89
N PRO A 142 -1.38 23.62 -9.55
CA PRO A 142 -1.42 23.62 -11.01
C PRO A 142 -1.13 25.01 -11.58
N GLN A 143 -0.28 25.08 -12.62
CA GLN A 143 0.03 26.31 -13.36
C GLN A 143 0.29 25.98 -14.84
N GLY A 144 -0.44 26.64 -15.74
CA GLY A 144 -0.38 26.33 -17.18
C GLY A 144 -0.64 24.85 -17.46
N THR A 145 0.26 24.22 -18.23
CA THR A 145 0.24 22.78 -18.56
C THR A 145 0.92 21.89 -17.51
N GLY A 146 1.45 22.47 -16.43
CA GLY A 146 2.18 21.75 -15.39
C GLY A 146 1.88 22.29 -13.99
N PHE A 147 2.93 22.44 -13.19
CA PHE A 147 2.83 22.79 -11.78
C PHE A 147 3.92 23.80 -11.39
N SER A 148 3.63 24.58 -10.36
CA SER A 148 4.57 25.49 -9.71
C SER A 148 4.58 25.28 -8.21
N MET A 149 5.75 25.45 -7.59
CA MET A 149 5.91 25.34 -6.15
C MET A 149 5.31 26.56 -5.45
N THR A 150 4.71 26.35 -4.28
CA THR A 150 4.24 27.44 -3.42
C THR A 150 5.44 28.12 -2.75
N ASP A 151 5.40 29.45 -2.66
CA ASP A 151 6.46 30.25 -2.05
C ASP A 151 6.67 29.92 -0.55
N ASP A 152 7.91 29.96 -0.09
CA ASP A 152 8.27 29.65 1.30
C ASP A 152 7.54 30.54 2.32
N LYS A 153 7.29 31.81 1.99
CA LYS A 153 6.50 32.71 2.86
C LYS A 153 5.08 32.20 3.10
N LYS A 154 4.47 31.53 2.12
CA LYS A 154 3.14 30.91 2.25
C LYS A 154 3.22 29.58 2.98
N LEU A 155 4.20 28.73 2.63
CA LEU A 155 4.42 27.45 3.31
C LEU A 155 4.68 27.61 4.81
N LYS A 156 5.42 28.66 5.21
CA LYS A 156 5.67 28.98 6.61
C LYS A 156 4.42 29.40 7.39
N LYS A 157 3.35 29.88 6.73
CA LYS A 157 2.06 30.16 7.39
C LYS A 157 1.34 28.89 7.81
N THR A 158 1.54 27.81 7.06
CA THR A 158 1.01 26.46 7.30
C THR A 158 2.13 25.52 7.76
N LYS A 159 3.01 26.02 8.63
CA LYS A 159 4.21 25.30 9.11
C LYS A 159 3.81 23.91 9.63
N HIS A 160 4.56 22.89 9.23
CA HIS A 160 4.29 21.47 9.55
C HIS A 160 2.99 20.88 8.99
N ALA A 161 2.14 21.68 8.32
CA ALA A 161 0.87 21.25 7.77
C ALA A 161 0.90 21.15 6.23
N ASN A 162 2.07 20.94 5.63
CA ASN A 162 2.24 20.90 4.18
C ASN A 162 2.63 19.50 3.69
N TYR A 163 2.12 19.11 2.51
CA TYR A 163 2.44 17.82 1.88
C TYR A 163 2.69 17.94 0.38
N ALA A 164 3.39 16.96 -0.18
CA ALA A 164 3.59 16.81 -1.62
C ALA A 164 3.16 15.41 -2.09
N VAL A 165 2.83 15.30 -3.37
CA VAL A 165 2.41 14.05 -4.02
C VAL A 165 3.23 13.87 -5.28
N LEU A 166 3.82 12.70 -5.49
CA LEU A 166 4.50 12.33 -6.72
C LEU A 166 3.79 11.10 -7.33
N LEU A 167 3.25 11.28 -8.53
CA LEU A 167 2.43 10.29 -9.25
C LEU A 167 3.04 9.99 -10.62
N SER A 168 3.02 8.72 -11.00
CA SER A 168 3.41 8.23 -12.33
C SER A 168 2.43 8.68 -13.40
N LYS A 169 1.16 8.79 -13.02
CA LYS A 169 0.03 9.25 -13.85
C LYS A 169 -0.24 10.75 -13.66
N SER A 170 -1.17 11.29 -14.44
CA SER A 170 -1.56 12.71 -14.33
C SER A 170 -2.24 13.04 -12.98
N PHE A 171 -1.99 14.25 -12.51
CA PHE A 171 -2.62 14.84 -11.34
C PHE A 171 -3.21 16.20 -11.75
N PHE A 172 -4.43 16.53 -11.32
CA PHE A 172 -5.15 17.71 -11.82
C PHE A 172 -5.15 17.81 -13.37
N ASP A 173 -5.32 16.67 -14.04
CA ASP A 173 -5.25 16.53 -15.51
C ASP A 173 -3.94 17.06 -16.14
N ARG A 174 -2.85 17.09 -15.37
CA ARG A 174 -1.52 17.57 -15.79
C ARG A 174 -0.44 16.54 -15.45
N PRO A 175 0.62 16.41 -16.26
CA PRO A 175 1.72 15.50 -15.97
C PRO A 175 2.60 16.02 -14.83
N VAL A 176 3.00 15.14 -13.90
CA VAL A 176 4.03 15.44 -12.90
C VAL A 176 5.42 15.22 -13.53
N ASN A 177 5.86 16.21 -14.31
CA ASN A 177 7.10 16.10 -15.08
C ASN A 177 8.38 16.17 -14.22
N ALA A 178 9.53 15.91 -14.85
CA ALA A 178 10.84 15.90 -14.17
C ALA A 178 11.21 17.25 -13.51
N LYS A 179 10.76 18.39 -14.09
CA LYS A 179 11.07 19.72 -13.56
C LYS A 179 10.40 19.94 -12.20
N ILE A 180 9.10 19.71 -12.09
CA ILE A 180 8.41 19.88 -10.80
C ILE A 180 8.87 18.83 -9.79
N ARG A 181 9.11 17.58 -10.21
CA ARG A 181 9.64 16.52 -9.35
C ARG A 181 10.94 16.95 -8.67
N LYS A 182 11.87 17.52 -9.43
CA LYS A 182 13.14 18.04 -8.90
C LYS A 182 12.91 19.14 -7.86
N VAL A 183 12.06 20.12 -8.16
CA VAL A 183 11.77 21.24 -7.24
C VAL A 183 11.13 20.76 -5.93
N ILE A 184 10.19 19.80 -6.00
CA ILE A 184 9.57 19.20 -4.81
C ILE A 184 10.62 18.49 -3.94
N LEU A 185 11.48 17.66 -4.55
CA LEU A 185 12.52 16.91 -3.84
C LEU A 185 13.58 17.84 -3.24
N ASP A 186 14.02 18.86 -3.99
CA ASP A 186 14.97 19.87 -3.52
C ASP A 186 14.41 20.60 -2.28
N LYS A 187 13.11 20.95 -2.28
CA LYS A 187 12.45 21.56 -1.11
C LYS A 187 12.34 20.57 0.05
N PHE A 188 11.86 19.35 -0.19
CA PHE A 188 11.66 18.34 0.85
C PHE A 188 12.98 17.97 1.56
N ASN A 189 14.07 17.92 0.80
CA ASN A 189 15.42 17.55 1.27
C ASN A 189 16.27 18.74 1.75
N SER A 190 15.74 19.96 1.73
CA SER A 190 16.47 21.16 2.15
C SER A 190 16.84 21.11 3.63
N ARG A 191 18.08 21.51 3.93
CA ARG A 191 18.65 21.57 5.29
C ARG A 191 19.32 22.94 5.49
N PRO A 192 19.18 23.56 6.67
CA PRO A 192 18.35 23.12 7.80
C PRO A 192 16.84 23.40 7.61
N ASP A 193 16.46 24.09 6.54
CA ASP A 193 15.13 24.70 6.35
C ASP A 193 13.92 23.76 6.43
N ASN A 194 14.09 22.47 6.14
CA ASN A 194 13.01 21.48 6.16
C ASN A 194 13.44 20.16 6.82
N THR A 195 14.30 20.19 7.83
CA THR A 195 14.72 18.98 8.56
C THR A 195 13.55 18.34 9.31
N TYR A 196 12.66 19.15 9.91
CA TYR A 196 11.52 18.68 10.71
C TYR A 196 10.17 18.96 10.02
N GLY A 197 10.20 19.13 8.69
CA GLY A 197 9.00 19.25 7.86
C GLY A 197 8.30 20.61 7.97
N GLU A 198 9.01 21.68 8.34
CA GLU A 198 8.47 23.03 8.45
C GLU A 198 7.82 23.52 7.16
N LEU A 199 8.42 23.20 6.01
CA LEU A 199 7.97 23.61 4.69
C LEU A 199 7.16 22.52 3.99
N VAL A 200 7.62 21.26 4.03
CA VAL A 200 6.94 20.09 3.48
C VAL A 200 7.20 18.90 4.40
N ARG A 201 6.14 18.42 5.05
CA ARG A 201 6.24 17.38 6.08
C ARG A 201 5.94 15.98 5.54
N PHE A 202 4.93 15.86 4.68
CA PHE A 202 4.50 14.58 4.14
C PHE A 202 4.82 14.49 2.64
N ILE A 203 5.28 13.33 2.19
CA ILE A 203 5.36 13.02 0.76
C ILE A 203 4.62 11.73 0.46
N VAL A 204 3.69 11.78 -0.51
CA VAL A 204 2.90 10.64 -0.97
C VAL A 204 3.45 10.16 -2.31
N LEU A 205 3.76 8.87 -2.39
CA LEU A 205 4.34 8.23 -3.58
C LEU A 205 3.44 7.09 -4.07
N ASP A 206 3.29 6.97 -5.39
CA ASP A 206 2.72 5.77 -6.00
C ASP A 206 3.79 4.75 -6.43
N GLN A 207 3.34 3.59 -6.92
CA GLN A 207 4.20 2.51 -7.41
C GLN A 207 5.28 2.94 -8.43
N GLY A 208 5.09 4.04 -9.17
CA GLY A 208 6.09 4.51 -10.14
C GLY A 208 7.32 5.15 -9.50
N PHE A 209 7.32 5.35 -8.19
CA PHE A 209 8.42 5.92 -7.41
C PHE A 209 9.07 4.91 -6.46
N LYS A 210 8.91 3.60 -6.71
CA LYS A 210 9.75 2.54 -6.11
C LYS A 210 11.23 2.79 -6.34
N GLU A 211 11.59 3.53 -7.39
CA GLU A 211 12.95 3.89 -7.78
C GLU A 211 13.17 5.37 -8.10
N GLY A 212 14.45 5.78 -8.15
CA GLY A 212 14.86 7.07 -8.75
C GLY A 212 14.64 8.32 -7.91
N ILE A 213 14.37 8.18 -6.61
CA ILE A 213 14.29 9.31 -5.66
C ILE A 213 15.02 8.99 -4.35
N ASP A 214 15.43 10.05 -3.66
CA ASP A 214 16.07 10.02 -2.34
C ASP A 214 15.33 10.99 -1.41
N LEU A 215 14.97 10.54 -0.21
CA LEU A 215 14.27 11.33 0.80
C LEU A 215 15.11 11.43 2.07
N PHE A 216 15.39 12.65 2.52
CA PHE A 216 16.23 12.93 3.67
C PHE A 216 15.41 13.30 4.91
N ASP A 217 15.95 12.98 6.09
CA ASP A 217 15.38 13.27 7.42
C ASP A 217 13.93 12.78 7.59
N VAL A 218 13.57 11.70 6.90
CA VAL A 218 12.31 10.97 7.13
C VAL A 218 12.49 10.09 8.38
N LYS A 219 11.55 10.19 9.31
CA LYS A 219 11.49 9.35 10.53
C LYS A 219 10.43 8.24 10.41
N TYR A 220 9.36 8.51 9.65
CA TYR A 220 8.21 7.62 9.53
C TYR A 220 7.94 7.24 8.08
N VAL A 221 7.75 5.95 7.82
CA VAL A 221 7.29 5.41 6.54
C VAL A 221 5.96 4.69 6.77
N HIS A 222 4.98 4.94 5.92
CA HIS A 222 3.68 4.31 5.95
C HIS A 222 3.48 3.58 4.62
N LEU A 223 3.37 2.26 4.65
CA LEU A 223 2.98 1.43 3.51
C LEU A 223 1.48 1.16 3.64
N LEU A 224 0.66 1.89 2.86
CA LEU A 224 -0.81 1.84 2.99
C LEU A 224 -1.40 0.45 2.69
N GLU A 225 -0.65 -0.38 1.97
CA GLU A 225 -0.95 -1.78 1.73
C GLU A 225 0.35 -2.61 1.72
N PRO A 226 0.31 -3.89 2.16
CA PRO A 226 1.49 -4.75 2.10
C PRO A 226 1.91 -4.97 0.65
N LEU A 227 3.21 -5.03 0.38
CA LEU A 227 3.70 -5.30 -0.97
C LEU A 227 3.75 -6.81 -1.22
N ALA A 228 3.28 -7.26 -2.38
CA ALA A 228 3.29 -8.69 -2.75
C ALA A 228 4.71 -9.27 -2.79
N VAL A 229 5.67 -8.41 -3.14
CA VAL A 229 7.06 -8.77 -3.40
C VAL A 229 7.98 -8.04 -2.41
N ASN A 230 8.83 -8.79 -1.71
CA ASN A 230 9.76 -8.24 -0.71
C ASN A 230 10.80 -7.28 -1.33
N ALA A 231 11.20 -7.51 -2.59
CA ALA A 231 12.09 -6.61 -3.31
C ALA A 231 11.49 -5.19 -3.46
N ASP A 232 10.20 -5.10 -3.84
CA ASP A 232 9.49 -3.83 -3.96
C ASP A 232 9.41 -3.10 -2.62
N GLU A 233 9.21 -3.85 -1.54
CA GLU A 233 9.18 -3.30 -0.19
C GLU A 233 10.53 -2.71 0.21
N LYS A 234 11.61 -3.46 0.01
CA LYS A 234 12.99 -2.98 0.23
C LYS A 234 13.27 -1.73 -0.60
N GLN A 235 12.77 -1.66 -1.83
CA GLN A 235 12.94 -0.50 -2.70
C GLN A 235 12.11 0.73 -2.24
N ALA A 236 10.88 0.53 -1.78
CA ALA A 236 10.02 1.59 -1.27
C ALA A 236 10.55 2.18 0.04
N ILE A 237 10.93 1.34 1.01
CA ILE A 237 11.58 1.76 2.26
C ILE A 237 12.96 2.38 1.97
N GLY A 238 13.67 1.82 0.98
CA GLY A 238 14.98 2.26 0.51
C GLY A 238 15.04 3.70 0.01
N ARG A 239 13.88 4.34 -0.25
CA ARG A 239 13.79 5.78 -0.56
C ARG A 239 14.15 6.65 0.64
N ALA A 240 13.88 6.16 1.85
CA ALA A 240 14.18 6.85 3.10
C ALA A 240 15.52 6.40 3.73
N THR A 241 16.02 5.19 3.50
CA THR A 241 17.29 4.71 4.09
C THR A 241 18.51 5.00 3.20
N ARG A 242 18.79 6.28 2.93
CA ARG A 242 19.96 6.69 2.14
C ARG A 242 21.19 6.94 3.00
N PHE A 243 22.36 6.85 2.38
CA PHE A 243 23.64 7.10 3.07
C PHE A 243 23.67 8.51 3.67
N CYS A 244 23.86 8.62 4.98
CA CYS A 244 23.73 9.83 5.79
C CYS A 244 22.42 10.61 5.55
N GLY A 245 21.35 9.90 5.14
CA GLY A 245 20.05 10.45 4.80
C GLY A 245 19.34 11.07 6.00
N GLN A 246 19.63 10.62 7.22
CA GLN A 246 19.01 11.07 8.48
C GLN A 246 19.90 12.00 9.30
N LYS A 247 21.02 12.50 8.75
CA LYS A 247 21.99 13.29 9.51
C LYS A 247 21.45 14.58 10.14
N GLY A 248 20.29 15.09 9.70
CA GLY A 248 19.62 16.23 10.33
C GLY A 248 18.84 15.86 11.60
N LEU A 249 18.55 14.57 11.80
CA LEU A 249 17.92 14.04 13.00
C LEU A 249 18.97 13.69 14.07
N VAL A 250 18.56 13.68 15.34
CA VAL A 250 19.42 13.30 16.46
C VAL A 250 19.84 11.83 16.31
N PHE A 251 21.14 11.58 16.39
CA PHE A 251 21.69 10.23 16.41
C PHE A 251 21.57 9.64 17.81
N HIS A 252 20.82 8.54 17.95
CA HIS A 252 20.66 7.90 19.25
C HIS A 252 21.91 7.08 19.61
N PRO A 253 22.49 7.23 20.82
CA PRO A 253 23.73 6.56 21.19
C PRO A 253 23.63 5.03 21.23
N ARG A 254 22.44 4.47 21.45
CA ARG A 254 22.18 3.02 21.45
C ARG A 254 21.59 2.46 20.15
N PHE A 255 20.95 3.31 19.33
CA PHE A 255 20.11 2.84 18.23
C PHE A 255 20.41 3.51 16.86
N GLY A 256 21.32 4.49 16.82
CA GLY A 256 21.55 5.30 15.63
C GLY A 256 20.32 6.09 15.21
N TRP A 257 19.93 6.03 13.94
CA TRP A 257 18.69 6.61 13.45
C TRP A 257 17.63 5.54 13.18
N PRO A 258 16.63 5.37 14.04
CA PRO A 258 15.50 4.50 13.73
C PRO A 258 14.62 5.13 12.64
N LEU A 259 14.20 4.32 11.68
CA LEU A 259 13.18 4.63 10.67
C LEU A 259 11.97 3.74 10.94
N PHE A 260 10.90 4.28 11.51
CA PHE A 260 9.73 3.47 11.84
C PHE A 260 8.85 3.28 10.60
N VAL A 261 8.61 2.01 10.25
CA VAL A 261 7.83 1.62 9.07
C VAL A 261 6.53 0.96 9.53
N PHE A 262 5.40 1.55 9.19
CA PHE A 262 4.07 1.03 9.50
C PHE A 262 3.44 0.42 8.24
N LYS A 263 3.06 -0.85 8.31
CA LYS A 263 2.40 -1.59 7.22
C LYS A 263 0.93 -1.80 7.55
N TYR A 264 0.04 -1.26 6.73
CA TYR A 264 -1.40 -1.28 7.01
C TYR A 264 -2.11 -2.40 6.25
N ASP A 265 -2.85 -3.24 6.97
CA ASP A 265 -3.68 -4.31 6.38
C ASP A 265 -5.06 -4.38 7.06
N VAL A 266 -6.01 -5.08 6.43
CA VAL A 266 -7.39 -5.24 6.92
C VAL A 266 -7.64 -6.68 7.34
N THR A 267 -8.03 -6.89 8.60
CA THR A 267 -8.42 -8.19 9.15
C THR A 267 -9.85 -8.57 8.74
N ILE A 268 -10.06 -9.85 8.45
CA ILE A 268 -11.36 -10.45 8.13
C ILE A 268 -11.87 -11.15 9.39
N SER A 269 -13.09 -10.87 9.84
CA SER A 269 -13.69 -11.58 10.99
C SER A 269 -13.87 -13.07 10.71
N GLN A 270 -13.89 -13.90 11.75
CA GLN A 270 -14.14 -15.34 11.60
C GLN A 270 -15.43 -15.66 10.82
N GLU A 271 -16.54 -14.99 11.12
CA GLU A 271 -17.84 -15.20 10.43
C GLU A 271 -17.75 -15.03 8.90
N LEU A 272 -17.03 -14.00 8.45
CA LEU A 272 -16.79 -13.76 7.04
C LEU A 272 -15.77 -14.71 6.42
N GLN A 273 -14.80 -15.21 7.19
CA GLN A 273 -13.87 -16.23 6.70
C GLN A 273 -14.64 -17.51 6.35
N ASP A 274 -15.60 -17.89 7.18
CA ASP A 274 -16.46 -19.06 6.97
C ASP A 274 -17.44 -18.86 5.79
N THR A 275 -17.87 -17.61 5.56
CA THR A 275 -18.85 -17.26 4.52
C THR A 275 -18.21 -17.03 3.13
N TRP A 276 -17.05 -16.39 3.07
CA TRP A 276 -16.49 -15.91 1.81
C TRP A 276 -15.78 -16.97 0.98
N THR A 277 -15.55 -18.20 1.48
CA THR A 277 -15.41 -19.51 0.76
C THR A 277 -14.51 -20.51 1.52
N ASP A 278 -14.50 -21.76 1.05
CA ASP A 278 -13.66 -22.97 1.29
C ASP A 278 -12.14 -22.79 1.55
N PHE A 279 -11.65 -21.57 1.73
CA PHE A 279 -10.25 -21.23 1.95
C PHE A 279 -9.92 -21.15 3.43
N ASP A 280 -9.78 -22.32 4.04
CA ASP A 280 -9.29 -22.49 5.40
C ASP A 280 -8.12 -21.52 5.68
N LYS A 281 -8.25 -20.68 6.71
CA LYS A 281 -7.22 -19.78 7.29
C LYS A 281 -6.91 -18.43 6.61
N THR A 282 -7.77 -17.84 5.76
CA THR A 282 -7.53 -16.49 5.19
C THR A 282 -7.88 -15.37 6.20
N LYS A 283 -6.89 -14.72 6.81
CA LYS A 283 -7.09 -13.77 7.91
C LYS A 283 -7.17 -12.31 7.50
N THR A 284 -6.60 -11.94 6.35
CA THR A 284 -6.55 -10.54 5.90
C THR A 284 -6.97 -10.34 4.44
N LEU A 285 -7.35 -9.11 4.08
CA LEU A 285 -7.63 -8.77 2.68
C LEU A 285 -6.41 -8.88 1.77
N PHE A 286 -5.20 -8.72 2.31
CA PHE A 286 -3.97 -8.98 1.55
C PHE A 286 -3.79 -10.46 1.23
N GLU A 287 -4.03 -11.36 2.20
CA GLU A 287 -4.00 -12.81 1.93
C GLU A 287 -5.07 -13.21 0.91
N LEU A 288 -6.28 -12.65 1.01
CA LEU A 288 -7.34 -12.85 0.03
C LEU A 288 -6.92 -12.35 -1.37
N TYR A 289 -6.24 -11.20 -1.44
CA TYR A 289 -5.65 -10.69 -2.68
C TYR A 289 -4.63 -11.65 -3.28
N ILE A 290 -3.69 -12.18 -2.47
CA ILE A 290 -2.67 -13.13 -2.95
C ILE A 290 -3.32 -14.43 -3.45
N LYS A 291 -4.30 -14.99 -2.72
CA LYS A 291 -5.00 -16.21 -3.15
C LYS A 291 -5.78 -16.04 -4.45
N ASN A 292 -6.35 -14.87 -4.68
CA ASN A 292 -7.06 -14.54 -5.92
C ASN A 292 -6.12 -14.05 -7.02
N SER A 293 -4.84 -13.85 -6.74
CA SER A 293 -3.85 -13.50 -7.76
C SER A 293 -3.36 -14.78 -8.46
N ASN A 294 -2.94 -14.67 -9.72
CA ASN A 294 -2.31 -15.78 -10.46
C ASN A 294 -0.85 -16.04 -10.01
N LEU A 295 -0.48 -15.70 -8.76
CA LEU A 295 0.86 -15.88 -8.25
C LEU A 295 1.12 -17.35 -7.87
N ASP A 296 2.16 -17.96 -8.45
CA ASP A 296 2.59 -19.32 -8.08
C ASP A 296 3.33 -19.28 -6.73
N MET A 297 2.68 -19.81 -5.68
CA MET A 297 3.23 -19.86 -4.32
C MET A 297 4.59 -20.57 -4.25
N ARG A 298 4.84 -21.57 -5.10
CA ARG A 298 6.15 -22.26 -5.15
C ARG A 298 7.25 -21.31 -5.56
N LYS A 299 6.98 -20.38 -6.48
CA LYS A 299 7.94 -19.35 -6.92
C LYS A 299 8.24 -18.33 -5.82
N ILE A 300 7.23 -17.95 -5.04
CA ILE A 300 7.40 -17.03 -3.90
C ILE A 300 8.25 -17.68 -2.81
N ILE A 301 7.96 -18.93 -2.45
CA ILE A 301 8.75 -19.70 -1.48
C ILE A 301 10.19 -19.85 -1.97
N PHE A 302 10.35 -20.24 -3.24
CA PHE A 302 11.66 -20.37 -3.88
C PHE A 302 12.46 -19.06 -3.84
N ALA A 303 11.86 -17.93 -4.19
CA ALA A 303 12.52 -16.63 -4.19
C ALA A 303 13.09 -16.28 -2.79
N ASN A 304 12.33 -16.55 -1.72
CA ASN A 304 12.79 -16.34 -0.34
C ASN A 304 13.94 -17.28 0.02
N GLN A 305 13.85 -18.58 -0.34
CA GLN A 305 14.90 -19.56 -0.09
C GLN A 305 16.19 -19.26 -0.88
N LEU A 306 16.04 -18.79 -2.12
CA LEU A 306 17.13 -18.42 -3.02
C LEU A 306 17.95 -17.25 -2.47
N GLU A 307 17.32 -16.24 -1.87
CA GLU A 307 18.03 -15.13 -1.23
C GLU A 307 18.95 -15.66 -0.11
N GLY A 308 18.44 -16.52 0.78
CA GLY A 308 19.25 -17.14 1.84
C GLY A 308 20.39 -18.00 1.29
N ALA A 309 20.09 -18.85 0.29
CA ALA A 309 21.07 -19.74 -0.32
C ALA A 309 22.23 -18.98 -0.99
N THR A 310 21.93 -17.87 -1.66
CA THR A 310 22.93 -17.04 -2.36
C THR A 310 23.77 -16.20 -1.41
N ILE A 311 23.19 -15.69 -0.31
CA ILE A 311 23.94 -15.05 0.79
C ILE A 311 24.90 -16.06 1.41
N ASP A 312 24.44 -17.29 1.63
CA ASP A 312 25.25 -18.35 2.22
C ASP A 312 26.42 -18.78 1.34
N ALA A 313 26.27 -18.67 0.02
CA ALA A 313 27.29 -18.98 -0.98
C ALA A 313 28.18 -17.80 -1.37
N ALA A 314 27.96 -16.62 -0.78
CA ALA A 314 28.71 -15.42 -1.12
C ALA A 314 30.20 -15.55 -0.78
N VAL A 315 31.07 -15.16 -1.71
CA VAL A 315 32.51 -15.36 -1.62
C VAL A 315 33.15 -14.58 -0.46
N ASP A 316 32.58 -13.44 -0.10
CA ASP A 316 33.06 -12.54 0.95
C ASP A 316 32.29 -12.68 2.27
N LYS A 317 31.44 -13.71 2.43
CA LYS A 317 30.59 -13.92 3.62
C LYS A 317 31.36 -13.82 4.94
N GLU A 318 32.49 -14.51 5.07
CA GLU A 318 33.28 -14.48 6.32
C GLU A 318 34.01 -13.15 6.55
N LEU A 319 34.29 -12.38 5.49
CA LEU A 319 34.91 -11.06 5.58
C LEU A 319 33.91 -9.99 6.02
N THR A 320 32.66 -10.11 5.56
CA THR A 320 31.56 -9.18 5.82
C THR A 320 30.72 -9.53 7.05
N LYS A 321 30.88 -10.75 7.60
CA LYS A 321 30.21 -11.23 8.82
C LYS A 321 30.14 -10.21 9.98
N PRO A 322 31.20 -9.44 10.32
CA PRO A 322 31.10 -8.43 11.38
C PRO A 322 30.12 -7.28 11.09
N VAL A 323 29.86 -6.99 9.80
CA VAL A 323 28.87 -6.00 9.36
C VAL A 323 27.46 -6.59 9.40
N HIS A 324 27.30 -7.85 9.01
CA HIS A 324 26.00 -8.52 8.96
C HIS A 324 25.51 -9.02 10.32
N LEU A 325 26.42 -9.34 11.26
CA LEU A 325 26.11 -9.72 12.64
C LEU A 325 26.03 -8.52 13.58
N PHE A 326 26.27 -7.30 13.08
CA PHE A 326 26.12 -6.09 13.88
C PHE A 326 24.64 -5.86 14.16
N ALA A 327 24.16 -6.42 15.27
CA ALA A 327 22.82 -6.17 15.79
C ALA A 327 22.83 -4.92 16.67
N ILE A 328 21.87 -4.04 16.41
CA ILE A 328 21.51 -2.93 17.28
C ILE A 328 20.37 -3.46 18.16
N GLU A 329 20.34 -3.08 19.44
CA GLU A 329 19.21 -3.39 20.32
C GLU A 329 17.89 -2.88 19.67
N SER A 330 16.89 -3.75 19.54
CA SER A 330 15.58 -3.38 18.99
C SER A 330 14.88 -2.39 19.94
N PRO A 331 14.28 -1.29 19.45
CA PRO A 331 13.51 -0.39 20.31
C PRO A 331 12.29 -1.05 20.98
N ASP A 332 11.81 -2.18 20.44
CA ASP A 332 10.64 -2.92 20.93
C ASP A 332 11.01 -3.98 21.97
N ASP A 333 12.29 -4.37 22.07
CA ASP A 333 12.77 -5.38 23.00
C ASP A 333 13.52 -4.72 24.16
N ILE A 334 12.79 -4.40 25.23
CA ILE A 334 13.38 -4.05 26.53
C ILE A 334 12.98 -5.11 27.55
N VAL A 335 13.51 -6.33 27.42
CA VAL A 335 13.79 -7.26 28.53
C VAL A 335 14.99 -8.18 28.14
N LEU A 336 16.08 -8.10 28.92
CA LEU A 336 17.22 -9.04 29.07
C LEU A 336 18.48 -8.97 28.16
N ARG A 337 19.59 -8.60 28.85
CA ARG A 337 21.02 -8.94 28.67
C ARG A 337 21.75 -8.34 27.46
N GLY A 338 22.98 -7.81 27.54
CA GLY A 338 24.03 -7.89 28.56
C GLY A 338 25.36 -8.39 27.99
N GLY A 339 26.14 -7.49 27.36
CA GLY A 339 27.62 -7.44 27.32
C GLY A 339 28.46 -8.55 26.65
N GLY A 340 29.54 -8.15 25.95
CA GLY A 340 30.76 -8.96 25.80
C GLY A 340 31.45 -8.90 24.43
N GLY A 341 32.44 -8.01 24.27
CA GLY A 341 33.35 -7.98 23.12
C GLY A 341 34.67 -8.70 23.40
N GLY A 342 35.22 -9.35 22.38
CA GLY A 342 36.58 -9.91 22.38
C GLY A 342 37.25 -9.69 21.02
N VAL A 343 38.48 -9.16 21.03
CA VAL A 343 39.31 -8.88 19.84
C VAL A 343 40.53 -9.78 19.88
N SER A 344 40.82 -10.48 18.77
CA SER A 344 42.10 -11.13 18.54
C SER A 344 42.80 -10.51 17.32
N LYS A 345 44.05 -10.08 17.50
CA LYS A 345 44.98 -9.63 16.45
C LYS A 345 45.53 -10.83 15.68
N VAL A 346 45.65 -10.72 14.36
CA VAL A 346 46.57 -11.55 13.55
C VAL A 346 47.26 -10.69 12.50
N SER A 347 48.58 -10.78 12.46
CA SER A 347 49.52 -10.14 11.54
C SER A 347 50.08 -11.13 10.51
N GLY A 348 50.25 -10.69 9.27
CA GLY A 348 50.97 -11.42 8.21
C GLY A 348 50.54 -10.97 6.82
N VAL A 349 51.34 -10.10 6.16
CA VAL A 349 51.02 -9.55 4.84
C VAL A 349 51.43 -10.54 3.75
N ARG A 350 50.47 -11.33 3.24
CA ARG A 350 50.59 -12.00 1.92
C ARG A 350 49.95 -11.13 0.84
N LYS A 351 50.53 -11.12 -0.37
CA LYS A 351 49.90 -10.50 -1.56
C LYS A 351 48.58 -11.23 -1.84
N SER A 352 47.53 -10.48 -2.15
CA SER A 352 46.22 -11.05 -2.51
C SER A 352 46.29 -11.54 -3.96
N ILE A 353 45.92 -12.80 -4.17
CA ILE A 353 46.01 -13.47 -5.46
C ILE A 353 44.57 -13.84 -5.86
N ALA A 354 44.15 -13.48 -7.07
CA ALA A 354 42.85 -13.87 -7.61
C ALA A 354 42.79 -15.39 -7.86
N PRO A 355 41.63 -16.05 -7.67
CA PRO A 355 41.50 -17.49 -7.85
C PRO A 355 41.71 -17.89 -9.32
N THR A 356 42.63 -18.82 -9.56
CA THR A 356 42.94 -19.35 -10.90
C THR A 356 42.26 -20.68 -11.22
N LYS A 357 41.48 -21.22 -10.27
CA LYS A 357 40.65 -22.42 -10.44
C LYS A 357 39.29 -22.24 -9.75
N LYS A 358 38.24 -22.83 -10.32
CA LYS A 358 36.91 -22.90 -9.67
C LYS A 358 36.92 -23.91 -8.53
N MET A 359 36.17 -23.61 -7.47
CA MET A 359 36.17 -24.40 -6.24
C MET A 359 34.76 -24.54 -5.67
N ASN A 360 34.49 -25.66 -4.99
CA ASN A 360 33.27 -25.81 -4.20
C ASN A 360 33.24 -24.85 -3.00
N LEU A 361 32.11 -24.76 -2.31
CA LEU A 361 31.89 -23.76 -1.26
C LEU A 361 32.95 -23.83 -0.14
N VAL A 362 33.24 -25.04 0.35
CA VAL A 362 34.18 -25.25 1.47
C VAL A 362 35.59 -24.80 1.08
N LYS A 363 36.09 -25.26 -0.07
CA LYS A 363 37.43 -24.89 -0.57
C LYS A 363 37.52 -23.39 -0.87
N MET A 364 36.44 -22.77 -1.37
CA MET A 364 36.41 -21.33 -1.60
C MET A 364 36.53 -20.56 -0.28
N HIS A 365 35.80 -20.93 0.76
CA HIS A 365 35.93 -20.29 2.07
C HIS A 365 37.35 -20.39 2.65
N GLU A 366 37.98 -21.57 2.53
CA GLU A 366 39.38 -21.77 2.94
C GLU A 366 40.34 -20.87 2.14
N TYR A 367 40.14 -20.78 0.82
CA TYR A 367 40.92 -19.93 -0.06
C TYR A 367 40.82 -18.43 0.31
N ILE A 368 39.60 -17.96 0.58
CA ILE A 368 39.36 -16.57 0.98
C ILE A 368 39.99 -16.26 2.34
N LYS A 369 39.87 -17.18 3.30
CA LYS A 369 40.52 -17.05 4.60
C LYS A 369 42.05 -16.98 4.48
N ALA A 370 42.65 -17.73 3.56
CA ALA A 370 44.10 -17.76 3.36
C ALA A 370 44.66 -16.52 2.61
N ASN A 371 43.93 -15.98 1.63
CA ASN A 371 44.47 -14.98 0.69
C ASN A 371 43.87 -13.56 0.85
N PHE A 372 42.73 -13.44 1.52
CA PHE A 372 41.93 -12.20 1.58
C PHE A 372 41.55 -11.77 3.01
N SER A 373 42.10 -12.41 4.06
CA SER A 373 41.80 -12.10 5.47
C SER A 373 42.04 -10.64 5.86
N LYS A 374 42.98 -9.95 5.20
CA LYS A 374 43.27 -8.52 5.42
C LYS A 374 42.08 -7.59 5.11
N PHE A 375 41.12 -8.05 4.31
CA PHE A 375 39.91 -7.30 3.96
C PHE A 375 38.72 -7.61 4.88
N LYS A 376 38.93 -8.35 5.96
CA LYS A 376 37.91 -8.60 6.97
C LYS A 376 37.53 -7.30 7.66
N TYR A 377 36.23 -7.05 7.85
CA TYR A 377 35.80 -5.89 8.61
C TYR A 377 36.23 -6.02 10.08
N PRO A 378 36.68 -4.93 10.72
CA PRO A 378 36.86 -4.93 12.17
C PRO A 378 35.50 -5.04 12.88
N PRO A 379 35.46 -5.47 14.16
CA PRO A 379 34.27 -5.35 14.99
C PRO A 379 33.74 -3.91 14.98
N LEU A 380 32.46 -3.72 14.67
CA LEU A 380 31.87 -2.39 14.55
C LEU A 380 31.45 -1.86 15.93
N LYS A 381 31.75 -0.59 16.21
CA LYS A 381 31.19 0.16 17.35
C LYS A 381 30.13 1.13 16.86
N LEU A 382 29.03 1.29 17.59
CA LEU A 382 27.97 2.24 17.24
C LEU A 382 28.46 3.68 17.48
N GLU A 383 28.69 4.42 16.40
CA GLU A 383 29.16 5.80 16.41
C GLU A 383 28.58 6.56 15.21
N ASN A 384 28.34 7.86 15.34
CA ASN A 384 27.84 8.68 14.23
C ASN A 384 28.97 9.02 13.24
N LYS A 385 29.00 8.31 12.11
CA LYS A 385 30.00 8.52 11.04
C LYS A 385 29.63 9.62 10.05
N CYS A 386 28.51 10.30 10.25
CA CYS A 386 28.10 11.44 9.44
C CYS A 386 28.47 12.79 10.09
N THR A 387 29.35 12.79 11.11
CA THR A 387 29.93 13.99 11.72
C THR A 387 31.31 14.29 11.11
N GLY A 388 31.57 15.53 10.71
CA GLY A 388 32.76 15.93 9.93
C GLY A 388 32.40 16.30 8.48
N GLY A 389 32.83 17.48 8.05
CA GLY A 389 32.38 18.14 6.82
C GLY A 389 32.64 17.37 5.52
N ALA A 390 31.78 17.70 4.54
CA ALA A 390 31.83 17.42 3.11
C ALA A 390 31.49 15.98 2.63
N ILE A 391 30.19 15.75 2.40
CA ILE A 391 29.77 14.88 1.29
C ILE A 391 28.74 15.67 0.47
N GLY A 392 29.25 16.41 -0.52
CA GLY A 392 28.45 17.20 -1.44
C GLY A 392 28.97 18.61 -1.63
N GLY A 393 30.18 18.74 -2.20
CA GLY A 393 30.80 20.02 -2.54
C GLY A 393 32.32 19.90 -2.43
N ALA A 394 32.96 19.32 -3.44
CA ALA A 394 34.41 19.30 -3.53
C ALA A 394 34.88 20.59 -4.21
N VAL A 395 35.67 21.38 -3.49
CA VAL A 395 36.74 22.17 -4.10
C VAL A 395 37.97 21.26 -3.96
N ASN A 396 38.52 20.81 -5.10
CA ASN A 396 39.57 19.78 -5.26
C ASN A 396 39.09 18.33 -5.09
N GLY A 397 39.23 17.51 -6.14
CA GLY A 397 38.75 16.11 -6.17
C GLY A 397 39.25 15.30 -4.97
N ASN A 398 38.32 14.86 -4.11
CA ASN A 398 38.65 14.15 -2.89
C ASN A 398 38.98 12.68 -3.22
N ILE A 399 40.21 12.28 -2.91
CA ILE A 399 40.64 10.88 -3.00
C ILE A 399 39.81 10.04 -2.03
N VAL A 400 39.12 9.02 -2.54
CA VAL A 400 38.28 8.13 -1.73
C VAL A 400 39.14 7.04 -1.08
N SER A 401 39.00 6.85 0.23
CA SER A 401 39.49 5.66 0.91
C SER A 401 38.50 4.51 0.73
N PHE A 402 38.96 3.39 0.18
CA PHE A 402 38.09 2.24 -0.08
C PHE A 402 37.67 1.52 1.20
N THR A 403 36.46 0.98 1.21
CA THR A 403 36.00 0.05 2.25
C THR A 403 36.66 -1.32 2.08
N PRO A 404 36.69 -2.17 3.13
CA PRO A 404 37.25 -3.51 3.00
C PRO A 404 36.59 -4.34 1.88
N THR A 405 35.28 -4.21 1.66
CA THR A 405 34.61 -4.88 0.52
C THR A 405 35.05 -4.31 -0.83
N GLN A 406 35.16 -2.99 -0.97
CA GLN A 406 35.63 -2.36 -2.21
C GLN A 406 37.05 -2.82 -2.56
N ASP A 407 37.91 -2.86 -1.55
CA ASP A 407 39.29 -3.30 -1.68
C ASP A 407 39.37 -4.82 -1.94
N PHE A 408 38.50 -5.63 -1.33
CA PHE A 408 38.38 -7.05 -1.65
C PHE A 408 38.00 -7.27 -3.12
N VAL A 409 36.90 -6.68 -3.59
CA VAL A 409 36.34 -6.94 -4.93
C VAL A 409 37.34 -6.59 -6.03
N ARG A 410 38.05 -5.46 -5.93
CA ARG A 410 39.04 -5.04 -6.94
C ARG A 410 40.29 -5.93 -7.02
N HIS A 411 40.59 -6.68 -5.96
CA HIS A 411 41.68 -7.66 -5.96
C HIS A 411 41.22 -9.09 -6.25
N TYR A 412 39.95 -9.40 -5.96
CA TYR A 412 39.37 -10.71 -6.22
C TYR A 412 38.99 -10.90 -7.70
N PHE A 413 38.30 -9.91 -8.29
CA PHE A 413 37.84 -9.98 -9.67
C PHE A 413 38.82 -9.26 -10.60
N GLN A 414 39.70 -10.03 -11.23
CA GLN A 414 40.76 -9.57 -12.13
C GLN A 414 40.73 -10.37 -13.44
N PRO A 415 41.40 -9.90 -14.51
CA PRO A 415 41.50 -10.66 -15.77
C PRO A 415 41.95 -12.11 -15.60
N SER A 416 42.89 -12.35 -14.67
CA SER A 416 43.45 -13.67 -14.33
C SER A 416 42.51 -14.58 -13.53
N SER A 417 41.33 -14.10 -13.12
CA SER A 417 40.36 -14.90 -12.38
C SER A 417 39.81 -16.03 -13.25
N ALA A 418 39.66 -17.23 -12.65
CA ALA A 418 38.95 -18.35 -13.24
C ALA A 418 37.43 -18.10 -13.37
N TYR A 419 36.92 -17.11 -12.64
CA TYR A 419 35.52 -16.71 -12.70
C TYR A 419 35.35 -15.65 -13.79
N LYS A 420 34.50 -15.95 -14.78
CA LYS A 420 34.22 -15.03 -15.90
C LYS A 420 33.36 -13.84 -15.50
N GLY A 421 32.62 -13.95 -14.40
CA GLY A 421 31.82 -12.85 -13.89
C GLY A 421 31.68 -12.83 -12.38
N LEU A 422 31.16 -11.70 -11.89
CA LEU A 422 30.84 -11.47 -10.49
C LEU A 422 29.54 -10.65 -10.37
N LEU A 423 28.64 -11.12 -9.51
CA LEU A 423 27.46 -10.38 -9.07
C LEU A 423 27.75 -9.65 -7.77
N LEU A 424 27.69 -8.32 -7.80
CA LEU A 424 27.67 -7.47 -6.62
C LEU A 424 26.22 -7.35 -6.14
N HIS A 425 25.78 -8.31 -5.31
CA HIS A 425 24.52 -8.25 -4.58
C HIS A 425 24.71 -7.36 -3.35
N HIS A 426 24.82 -6.05 -3.58
CA HIS A 426 25.12 -5.07 -2.54
C HIS A 426 23.96 -4.09 -2.35
N SER A 427 23.56 -3.89 -1.09
CA SER A 427 22.54 -2.91 -0.69
C SER A 427 22.82 -1.49 -1.20
N VAL A 428 21.81 -0.60 -1.20
CA VAL A 428 22.00 0.77 -1.69
C VAL A 428 22.92 1.57 -0.76
N GLY A 429 23.75 2.46 -1.32
CA GLY A 429 24.67 3.29 -0.55
C GLY A 429 25.97 2.60 -0.12
N THR A 430 26.22 1.34 -0.49
CA THR A 430 27.50 0.65 -0.24
C THR A 430 28.66 1.12 -1.14
N GLY A 431 28.37 1.97 -2.13
CA GLY A 431 29.37 2.47 -3.08
C GLY A 431 29.65 1.55 -4.26
N LYS A 432 28.66 0.78 -4.75
CA LYS A 432 28.77 -0.12 -5.92
C LYS A 432 29.47 0.53 -7.13
N THR A 433 29.08 1.75 -7.49
CA THR A 433 29.69 2.51 -8.60
C THR A 433 31.19 2.71 -8.38
N CYS A 434 31.58 3.09 -7.16
CA CYS A 434 32.98 3.24 -6.77
C CYS A 434 33.74 1.90 -6.82
N THR A 435 33.11 0.81 -6.35
CA THR A 435 33.65 -0.55 -6.44
C THR A 435 33.97 -0.92 -7.89
N ALA A 436 33.02 -0.75 -8.81
CA ALA A 436 33.21 -1.12 -10.21
C ALA A 436 34.26 -0.27 -10.92
N ILE A 437 34.31 1.04 -10.65
CA ILE A 437 35.38 1.93 -11.14
C ILE A 437 36.75 1.47 -10.62
N ALA A 438 36.86 1.17 -9.32
CA ALA A 438 38.10 0.71 -8.71
C ALA A 438 38.54 -0.64 -9.30
N THR A 439 37.61 -1.59 -9.48
CA THR A 439 37.89 -2.88 -10.13
C THR A 439 38.38 -2.70 -11.56
N ALA A 440 37.70 -1.88 -12.37
CA ALA A 440 38.10 -1.63 -13.76
C ALA A 440 39.51 -1.02 -13.86
N THR A 441 39.82 -0.04 -13.00
CA THR A 441 41.09 0.71 -13.05
C THR A 441 42.25 0.05 -12.31
N THR A 442 41.99 -0.99 -11.50
CA THR A 442 43.05 -1.70 -10.77
C THR A 442 43.80 -2.69 -11.67
N SER A 443 43.13 -3.31 -12.64
CA SER A 443 43.75 -4.35 -13.49
C SER A 443 43.24 -4.37 -14.93
N PHE A 444 41.92 -4.37 -15.16
CA PHE A 444 41.34 -4.49 -16.50
C PHE A 444 41.83 -3.43 -17.48
N ASP A 445 41.80 -2.15 -17.07
CA ASP A 445 42.27 -1.04 -17.90
C ASP A 445 43.77 -1.15 -18.20
N ILE A 446 44.56 -1.62 -17.24
CA ILE A 446 46.01 -1.82 -17.37
C ILE A 446 46.33 -2.96 -18.35
N GLU A 447 45.50 -4.01 -18.36
CA GLU A 447 45.63 -5.18 -19.24
C GLU A 447 44.92 -4.99 -20.60
N ASN A 448 44.62 -3.75 -20.98
CA ASN A 448 44.00 -3.36 -22.24
C ASN A 448 42.63 -4.00 -22.50
N TYR A 449 41.81 -4.16 -21.45
CA TYR A 449 40.41 -4.51 -21.61
C TYR A 449 39.59 -3.28 -21.98
N THR A 450 38.71 -3.41 -22.97
CA THR A 450 37.67 -2.43 -23.26
C THR A 450 36.70 -2.36 -22.07
N ILE A 451 36.48 -1.16 -21.51
CA ILE A 451 35.55 -0.97 -20.39
C ILE A 451 34.21 -0.48 -20.93
N LEU A 452 33.20 -1.36 -20.91
CA LEU A 452 31.85 -1.09 -21.40
C LEU A 452 30.85 -1.04 -20.24
N TRP A 453 30.27 0.13 -19.99
CA TRP A 453 29.32 0.33 -18.89
C TRP A 453 27.90 0.58 -19.39
N VAL A 454 26.95 -0.25 -18.93
CA VAL A 454 25.51 -0.14 -19.20
C VAL A 454 24.78 0.34 -17.94
N THR A 455 24.05 1.45 -18.04
CA THR A 455 23.23 2.00 -16.93
C THR A 455 22.01 2.77 -17.44
N ARG A 456 21.17 3.32 -16.55
CA ARG A 456 20.08 4.23 -16.94
C ARG A 456 20.64 5.55 -17.47
N HIS A 457 19.93 6.19 -18.41
CA HIS A 457 20.32 7.51 -18.94
C HIS A 457 20.53 8.55 -17.82
N THR A 458 19.69 8.51 -16.79
CA THR A 458 19.74 9.43 -15.64
C THR A 458 20.91 9.20 -14.69
N LEU A 459 21.54 8.01 -14.72
CA LEU A 459 22.62 7.64 -13.79
C LEU A 459 24.01 7.78 -14.41
N LYS A 460 24.11 8.07 -15.72
CA LYS A 460 25.40 8.27 -16.40
C LYS A 460 26.25 9.37 -15.76
N THR A 461 25.62 10.41 -15.22
CA THR A 461 26.31 11.52 -14.54
C THR A 461 26.99 11.07 -13.25
N ASP A 462 26.40 10.09 -12.54
CA ASP A 462 26.89 9.63 -11.25
C ASP A 462 28.20 8.84 -11.39
N ILE A 463 28.37 8.12 -12.50
CA ILE A 463 29.64 7.45 -12.85
C ILE A 463 30.75 8.50 -12.92
N TRP A 464 30.54 9.59 -13.68
CA TRP A 464 31.55 10.64 -13.83
C TRP A 464 31.79 11.42 -12.53
N LYS A 465 30.78 11.56 -11.67
CA LYS A 465 30.94 12.14 -10.33
C LYS A 465 31.85 11.28 -9.44
N ASN A 466 31.76 9.95 -9.52
CA ASN A 466 32.65 9.00 -8.83
C ASN A 466 34.00 8.79 -9.54
N MET A 467 34.13 9.22 -10.79
CA MET A 467 35.42 9.22 -11.49
C MET A 467 36.27 10.43 -11.07
N PHE A 468 35.66 11.62 -10.99
CA PHE A 468 36.40 12.88 -10.91
C PHE A 468 36.12 13.73 -9.66
N GLY A 469 34.94 13.60 -9.06
CA GLY A 469 34.58 14.36 -7.85
C GLY A 469 34.97 13.62 -6.58
N GLN A 470 34.43 12.41 -6.42
CA GLN A 470 34.82 11.44 -5.40
C GLN A 470 35.72 10.42 -6.07
N VAL A 471 37.02 10.71 -6.19
CA VAL A 471 37.91 10.01 -7.11
C VAL A 471 38.11 8.55 -6.69
N CYS A 472 37.36 7.64 -7.31
CA CYS A 472 37.46 6.18 -7.11
C CYS A 472 38.40 5.48 -8.10
N SER A 473 38.82 6.17 -9.17
CA SER A 473 39.76 5.60 -10.15
C SER A 473 41.18 5.57 -9.60
N ILE A 474 41.82 4.39 -9.62
CA ILE A 474 43.19 4.22 -9.11
C ILE A 474 44.20 5.01 -9.92
N ASP A 475 44.08 4.99 -11.25
CA ASP A 475 44.94 5.75 -12.16
C ASP A 475 44.86 7.26 -11.86
N ILE A 476 43.64 7.80 -11.71
CA ILE A 476 43.45 9.23 -11.41
C ILE A 476 43.94 9.55 -9.98
N GLN A 477 43.65 8.71 -8.98
CA GLN A 477 44.20 8.90 -7.63
C GLN A 477 45.73 8.97 -7.65
N ASN A 478 46.39 8.09 -8.41
CA ASN A 478 47.85 8.08 -8.54
C ASN A 478 48.35 9.35 -9.26
N LYS A 479 47.66 9.80 -10.30
CA LYS A 479 47.99 11.06 -10.99
C LYS A 479 47.85 12.27 -10.06
N ILE A 480 46.80 12.33 -9.23
CA ILE A 480 46.60 13.39 -8.23
C ILE A 480 47.71 13.36 -7.19
N LYS A 481 48.08 12.18 -6.68
CA LYS A 481 49.22 12.04 -5.76
C LYS A 481 50.56 12.47 -6.38
N LYS A 482 50.67 12.41 -7.71
CA LYS A 482 51.81 12.90 -8.51
C LYS A 482 51.69 14.37 -8.93
N GLY A 483 50.68 15.11 -8.44
CA GLY A 483 50.52 16.56 -8.68
C GLY A 483 49.45 16.96 -9.71
N LEU A 484 48.63 16.03 -10.22
CA LEU A 484 47.51 16.38 -11.11
C LEU A 484 46.43 17.16 -10.33
N VAL A 485 46.09 18.35 -10.83
CA VAL A 485 44.94 19.13 -10.33
C VAL A 485 43.78 18.97 -11.30
N LEU A 486 42.63 18.50 -10.80
CA LEU A 486 41.42 18.37 -11.60
C LEU A 486 40.67 19.72 -11.67
N PRO A 487 40.27 20.18 -12.86
CA PRO A 487 39.52 21.43 -13.00
C PRO A 487 38.08 21.29 -12.48
N ASN A 488 37.50 22.40 -12.02
CA ASN A 488 36.12 22.46 -11.50
C ASN A 488 35.06 21.97 -12.51
N LYS A 489 35.34 22.09 -13.81
CA LYS A 489 34.49 21.56 -14.88
C LYS A 489 35.34 20.81 -15.89
N ILE A 490 35.14 19.51 -15.98
CA ILE A 490 35.82 18.65 -16.96
C ILE A 490 35.09 18.75 -18.29
N VAL A 491 35.71 19.46 -19.24
CA VAL A 491 35.19 19.64 -20.60
C VAL A 491 35.58 18.46 -21.51
N SER A 492 36.79 17.93 -21.33
CA SER A 492 37.32 16.81 -22.13
C SER A 492 37.75 15.67 -21.21
N LYS A 493 36.95 14.61 -21.16
CA LYS A 493 37.19 13.44 -20.30
C LYS A 493 38.35 12.58 -20.80
N SER A 494 38.54 12.51 -22.12
CA SER A 494 39.60 11.73 -22.78
C SER A 494 41.02 12.17 -22.41
N LYS A 495 41.19 13.38 -21.86
CA LYS A 495 42.48 13.84 -21.30
C LYS A 495 42.88 13.11 -20.02
N TYR A 496 41.90 12.60 -19.27
CA TYR A 496 42.11 12.05 -17.93
C TYR A 496 41.88 10.55 -17.85
N VAL A 497 41.06 10.00 -18.74
CA VAL A 497 40.64 8.59 -18.77
C VAL A 497 41.30 7.90 -19.97
N SER A 498 41.68 6.63 -19.81
CA SER A 498 42.32 5.87 -20.87
C SER A 498 41.42 5.69 -22.10
N ALA A 499 42.03 5.40 -23.25
CA ALA A 499 41.31 5.10 -24.49
C ALA A 499 40.46 3.82 -24.39
N ASN A 500 40.74 2.95 -23.42
CA ASN A 500 40.02 1.70 -23.19
C ASN A 500 38.60 1.93 -22.66
N TRP A 501 38.35 3.07 -22.02
CA TRP A 501 37.02 3.44 -21.52
C TRP A 501 36.11 3.94 -22.64
N MET A 502 34.96 3.29 -22.78
CA MET A 502 33.88 3.82 -23.61
C MET A 502 32.98 4.77 -22.80
N ASP A 503 32.30 5.67 -23.50
CA ASP A 503 31.24 6.45 -22.87
C ASP A 503 30.13 5.52 -22.37
N PRO A 504 29.65 5.67 -21.12
CA PRO A 504 28.57 4.83 -20.59
C PRO A 504 27.32 4.89 -21.48
N ILE A 505 26.74 3.72 -21.75
CA ILE A 505 25.61 3.56 -22.67
C ILE A 505 24.32 3.25 -21.89
N SER A 506 23.18 3.63 -22.47
CA SER A 506 21.87 3.25 -21.91
C SER A 506 21.51 1.82 -22.28
N TYR A 507 20.59 1.20 -21.53
CA TYR A 507 20.01 -0.10 -21.91
C TYR A 507 19.51 -0.13 -23.36
N LYS A 508 18.80 0.92 -23.82
CA LYS A 508 18.36 1.05 -25.21
C LYS A 508 19.53 1.08 -26.21
N GLN A 509 20.59 1.81 -25.90
CA GLN A 509 21.81 1.84 -26.74
C GLN A 509 22.49 0.47 -26.76
N PHE A 510 22.53 -0.21 -25.62
CA PHE A 510 23.05 -1.56 -25.51
C PHE A 510 22.22 -2.56 -26.33
N SER A 511 20.89 -2.50 -26.27
CA SER A 511 20.02 -3.34 -27.12
C SER A 511 20.28 -3.12 -28.61
N ASN A 512 20.45 -1.86 -29.04
CA ASN A 512 20.78 -1.56 -30.42
C ASN A 512 22.19 -2.06 -30.81
N MET A 513 23.13 -2.09 -29.87
CA MET A 513 24.48 -2.64 -30.08
C MET A 513 24.40 -4.16 -30.27
N LEU A 514 23.65 -4.86 -29.42
CA LEU A 514 23.41 -6.30 -29.54
C LEU A 514 22.76 -6.67 -30.90
N LEU A 515 21.89 -5.79 -31.41
CA LEU A 515 21.25 -5.94 -32.72
C LEU A 515 22.14 -5.51 -33.91
N LYS A 516 23.37 -5.05 -33.67
CA LYS A 516 24.29 -4.54 -34.70
C LYS A 516 23.75 -3.31 -35.47
N ARG A 517 22.98 -2.46 -34.79
CA ARG A 517 22.23 -1.33 -35.38
C ARG A 517 22.78 0.05 -35.00
N ASN A 518 23.97 0.12 -34.41
CA ASN A 518 24.54 1.40 -33.99
C ASN A 518 26.07 1.44 -34.16
N LYS A 519 26.60 2.67 -34.15
CA LYS A 519 28.04 2.94 -34.22
C LYS A 519 28.83 2.36 -33.04
N ILE A 520 28.17 2.03 -31.94
CA ILE A 520 28.80 1.39 -30.78
C ILE A 520 29.24 -0.02 -31.16
N TYR A 521 28.42 -0.77 -31.90
CA TYR A 521 28.81 -2.09 -32.42
C TYR A 521 30.04 -2.00 -33.33
N ASP A 522 30.06 -1.04 -34.25
CA ASP A 522 31.19 -0.84 -35.17
C ASP A 522 32.48 -0.52 -34.40
N GLU A 523 32.39 0.29 -33.34
CA GLU A 523 33.51 0.60 -32.45
C GLU A 523 33.99 -0.64 -31.67
N MET A 524 33.08 -1.50 -31.18
CA MET A 524 33.46 -2.76 -30.54
C MET A 524 34.18 -3.69 -31.51
N VAL A 525 33.69 -3.80 -32.75
CA VAL A 525 34.33 -4.59 -33.82
C VAL A 525 35.72 -4.03 -34.14
N LYS A 526 35.86 -2.70 -34.20
CA LYS A 526 37.15 -2.04 -34.44
C LYS A 526 38.16 -2.32 -33.33
N ARG A 527 37.72 -2.36 -32.08
CA ARG A 527 38.59 -2.59 -30.90
C ARG A 527 38.95 -4.06 -30.73
N ASN A 528 37.98 -4.96 -30.86
CA ASN A 528 38.10 -6.33 -30.38
C ASN A 528 38.07 -7.38 -31.50
N GLY A 529 37.68 -6.98 -32.71
CA GLY A 529 37.53 -7.85 -33.87
C GLY A 529 36.07 -8.20 -34.18
N LYS A 530 35.83 -8.67 -35.42
CA LYS A 530 34.50 -9.02 -35.92
C LYS A 530 33.98 -10.35 -35.38
N ASP A 531 34.89 -11.29 -35.08
CA ASP A 531 34.55 -12.67 -34.71
C ASP A 531 34.02 -12.80 -33.28
N ASP A 532 34.59 -12.00 -32.37
CA ASP A 532 34.09 -11.79 -31.01
C ASP A 532 34.23 -10.30 -30.64
N PRO A 533 33.17 -9.49 -30.89
CA PRO A 533 33.17 -8.08 -30.52
C PRO A 533 33.31 -7.83 -29.01
N LEU A 534 33.11 -8.84 -28.15
CA LEU A 534 33.25 -8.73 -26.69
C LEU A 534 34.60 -9.26 -26.17
N ARG A 535 35.50 -9.71 -27.05
CA ARG A 535 36.84 -10.14 -26.66
C ARG A 535 37.53 -9.03 -25.87
N LYS A 536 38.23 -9.40 -24.80
CA LYS A 536 38.90 -8.49 -23.85
C LYS A 536 38.03 -7.30 -23.44
N THR A 537 36.78 -7.57 -23.07
CA THR A 537 35.85 -6.54 -22.59
C THR A 537 35.47 -6.78 -21.14
N LEU A 538 35.56 -5.76 -20.29
CA LEU A 538 34.87 -5.73 -19.00
C LEU A 538 33.49 -5.11 -19.21
N LEU A 539 32.46 -5.94 -19.18
CA LEU A 539 31.06 -5.53 -19.29
C LEU A 539 30.49 -5.29 -17.89
N ILE A 540 30.22 -4.03 -17.56
CA ILE A 540 29.62 -3.61 -16.29
C ILE A 540 28.14 -3.29 -16.54
N ILE A 541 27.24 -4.00 -15.86
CA ILE A 541 25.79 -3.75 -15.95
C ILE A 541 25.27 -3.31 -14.59
N ASP A 542 24.86 -2.05 -14.52
CA ASP A 542 24.30 -1.40 -13.33
C ASP A 542 22.77 -1.51 -13.33
N GLU A 543 22.18 -1.80 -12.17
CA GLU A 543 20.78 -2.21 -12.01
C GLU A 543 20.43 -3.49 -12.79
N ALA A 544 21.29 -4.51 -12.66
CA ALA A 544 21.23 -5.76 -13.42
C ALA A 544 19.88 -6.51 -13.36
N HIS A 545 19.08 -6.30 -12.30
CA HIS A 545 17.73 -6.87 -12.16
C HIS A 545 16.78 -6.48 -13.30
N LYS A 546 17.06 -5.37 -13.98
CA LYS A 546 16.31 -4.93 -15.16
C LYS A 546 16.47 -5.78 -16.40
N LEU A 547 17.50 -6.61 -16.47
CA LEU A 547 17.72 -7.45 -17.65
C LEU A 547 16.53 -8.39 -17.85
N TYR A 548 16.05 -9.00 -16.77
CA TYR A 548 15.03 -10.05 -16.81
C TYR A 548 13.69 -9.66 -16.18
N SER A 549 13.61 -8.52 -15.49
CA SER A 549 12.35 -8.08 -14.86
C SER A 549 11.24 -7.83 -15.90
N PRO A 550 10.02 -8.36 -15.68
CA PRO A 550 8.88 -8.16 -16.59
C PRO A 550 8.33 -6.72 -16.55
N THR A 551 8.63 -5.97 -15.49
CA THR A 551 8.11 -4.61 -15.23
C THR A 551 8.82 -3.52 -16.02
N VAL A 552 9.91 -3.84 -16.72
CA VAL A 552 10.67 -2.86 -17.51
C VAL A 552 9.86 -2.44 -18.73
N ALA A 553 9.74 -1.11 -18.92
CA ALA A 553 9.04 -0.54 -20.07
C ALA A 553 9.57 -1.16 -21.39
N LYS A 554 8.66 -1.53 -22.31
CA LYS A 554 9.03 -2.20 -23.59
C LYS A 554 10.15 -1.48 -24.36
N SER A 555 10.23 -0.15 -24.26
CA SER A 555 11.26 0.67 -24.90
C SER A 555 12.66 0.57 -24.27
N GLU A 556 12.75 0.08 -23.03
CA GLU A 556 13.98 -0.12 -22.27
C GLU A 556 14.38 -1.60 -22.17
N LYS A 557 13.47 -2.54 -22.52
CA LYS A 557 13.70 -3.98 -22.37
C LYS A 557 14.79 -4.46 -23.34
N PRO A 558 15.93 -4.96 -22.83
CA PRO A 558 16.99 -5.47 -23.68
C PRO A 558 16.60 -6.80 -24.33
N ASN A 559 17.22 -7.12 -25.47
CA ASN A 559 17.10 -8.45 -26.05
C ASN A 559 18.06 -9.39 -25.31
N THR A 560 17.54 -10.04 -24.27
CA THR A 560 18.30 -10.94 -23.38
C THR A 560 18.81 -12.19 -24.10
N ASP A 561 18.05 -12.73 -25.05
CA ASP A 561 18.44 -13.94 -25.78
C ASP A 561 19.70 -13.69 -26.63
N ILE A 562 19.79 -12.52 -27.26
CA ILE A 562 21.00 -12.12 -28.01
C ILE A 562 22.15 -11.82 -27.05
N LEU A 563 21.87 -11.18 -25.91
CA LEU A 563 22.88 -10.90 -24.88
C LEU A 563 23.54 -12.19 -24.39
N GLU A 564 22.74 -13.18 -23.99
CA GLU A 564 23.20 -14.49 -23.54
C GLU A 564 24.07 -15.14 -24.62
N LYS A 565 23.57 -15.22 -25.85
CA LYS A 565 24.33 -15.79 -26.98
C LYS A 565 25.65 -15.08 -27.22
N MET A 566 25.70 -13.75 -27.16
CA MET A 566 26.93 -13.00 -27.38
C MET A 566 27.96 -13.23 -26.27
N ILE A 567 27.51 -13.27 -25.01
CA ILE A 567 28.39 -13.51 -23.86
C ILE A 567 28.95 -14.94 -23.91
N HIS A 568 28.09 -15.95 -24.10
CA HIS A 568 28.53 -17.35 -24.17
C HIS A 568 29.40 -17.62 -25.40
N ASN A 569 29.10 -17.04 -26.56
CA ASN A 569 30.00 -17.12 -27.72
C ASN A 569 31.38 -16.52 -27.44
N SER A 570 31.47 -15.45 -26.63
CA SER A 570 32.77 -14.91 -26.21
C SER A 570 33.50 -15.87 -25.26
N TYR A 571 32.78 -16.51 -24.33
CA TYR A 571 33.35 -17.55 -23.47
C TYR A 571 33.94 -18.71 -24.27
N ASP A 572 33.20 -19.21 -25.26
CA ASP A 572 33.60 -20.34 -26.09
C ASP A 572 34.78 -20.00 -27.01
N LYS A 573 34.76 -18.82 -27.66
CA LYS A 573 35.77 -18.46 -28.67
C LYS A 573 37.04 -17.86 -28.08
N SER A 574 36.91 -17.03 -27.06
CA SER A 574 38.01 -16.19 -26.59
C SER A 574 38.66 -16.73 -25.31
N GLY A 575 38.13 -17.79 -24.69
CA GLY A 575 38.78 -18.50 -23.58
C GLY A 575 39.22 -17.57 -22.45
N THR A 576 40.53 -17.43 -22.22
CA THR A 576 41.07 -16.49 -21.20
C THR A 576 40.78 -15.03 -21.52
N ASP A 577 40.81 -14.66 -22.80
CA ASP A 577 40.53 -13.33 -23.33
C ASP A 577 39.03 -13.02 -23.48
N SER A 578 38.14 -13.94 -23.08
CA SER A 578 36.70 -13.71 -23.16
C SER A 578 36.23 -12.54 -22.31
N VAL A 579 35.02 -12.07 -22.62
CA VAL A 579 34.34 -11.03 -21.84
C VAL A 579 34.36 -11.35 -20.35
N ARG A 580 34.44 -10.31 -19.53
CA ARG A 580 34.32 -10.40 -18.07
C ARG A 580 33.11 -9.59 -17.64
N VAL A 581 32.18 -10.21 -16.91
CA VAL A 581 30.88 -9.61 -16.61
C VAL A 581 30.77 -9.22 -15.14
N LEU A 582 30.57 -7.92 -14.87
CA LEU A 582 30.33 -7.41 -13.53
C LEU A 582 28.89 -6.91 -13.43
N LEU A 583 28.04 -7.66 -12.75
CA LEU A 583 26.64 -7.30 -12.53
C LEU A 583 26.49 -6.59 -11.18
N MET A 584 25.74 -5.50 -11.13
CA MET A 584 25.52 -4.74 -9.91
C MET A 584 24.03 -4.54 -9.64
N THR A 585 23.57 -4.92 -8.45
CA THR A 585 22.17 -4.75 -8.06
C THR A 585 22.00 -4.85 -6.54
N ALA A 586 21.01 -4.13 -5.99
CA ALA A 586 20.60 -4.29 -4.59
C ALA A 586 19.53 -5.37 -4.41
N THR A 587 18.81 -5.71 -5.48
CA THR A 587 17.71 -6.69 -5.51
C THR A 587 17.87 -7.50 -6.79
N PRO A 588 18.58 -8.63 -6.80
CA PRO A 588 18.94 -9.36 -8.02
C PRO A 588 17.75 -9.94 -8.79
N PHE A 589 16.60 -10.06 -8.15
CA PHE A 589 15.33 -10.37 -8.77
C PHE A 589 14.26 -9.44 -8.22
N THR A 590 13.22 -9.22 -9.02
CA THR A 590 12.04 -8.45 -8.64
C THR A 590 10.92 -9.40 -8.27
N GLU A 591 10.26 -10.01 -9.25
CA GLU A 591 9.05 -10.80 -9.02
C GLU A 591 9.32 -12.31 -8.97
N ASP A 592 10.28 -12.80 -9.75
CA ASP A 592 10.57 -14.23 -9.90
C ASP A 592 12.04 -14.53 -9.59
N GLY A 593 12.29 -15.47 -8.67
CA GLY A 593 13.65 -15.95 -8.35
C GLY A 593 14.42 -16.46 -9.57
N MET A 594 13.72 -16.92 -10.61
CA MET A 594 14.34 -17.33 -11.88
C MET A 594 15.07 -16.18 -12.60
N GLU A 595 14.73 -14.92 -12.34
CA GLU A 595 15.48 -13.76 -12.84
C GLU A 595 16.95 -13.83 -12.36
N MET A 596 17.18 -14.18 -11.10
CA MET A 596 18.53 -14.32 -10.56
C MET A 596 19.26 -15.53 -11.10
N ILE A 597 18.55 -16.64 -11.35
CA ILE A 597 19.13 -17.82 -12.02
C ILE A 597 19.67 -17.45 -13.40
N LYS A 598 18.91 -16.67 -14.18
CA LYS A 598 19.34 -16.16 -15.49
C LYS A 598 20.54 -15.22 -15.38
N LEU A 599 20.57 -14.32 -14.38
CA LEU A 599 21.74 -13.49 -14.12
C LEU A 599 23.00 -14.31 -13.80
N LEU A 600 22.87 -15.39 -13.01
CA LEU A 600 23.99 -16.26 -12.68
C LEU A 600 24.52 -17.02 -13.91
N ASN A 601 23.64 -17.42 -14.83
CA ASN A 601 24.04 -18.04 -16.09
C ASN A 601 24.90 -17.08 -16.95
N LEU A 602 24.66 -15.77 -16.92
CA LEU A 602 25.51 -14.81 -17.63
C LEU A 602 26.97 -14.76 -17.13
N LEU A 603 27.22 -15.15 -15.88
CA LEU A 603 28.54 -15.01 -15.26
C LEU A 603 29.46 -16.21 -15.50
N ARG A 604 28.93 -17.28 -16.09
CA ARG A 604 29.56 -18.59 -16.05
C ARG A 604 29.72 -19.21 -17.44
N ASP A 605 30.83 -19.89 -17.62
CA ASP A 605 31.26 -20.61 -18.83
C ASP A 605 31.26 -22.13 -18.65
N ASP A 606 30.70 -22.61 -17.54
CA ASP A 606 30.49 -24.03 -17.24
C ASP A 606 28.99 -24.39 -17.29
N GLU A 607 28.59 -25.46 -16.60
CA GLU A 607 27.22 -25.97 -16.62
C GLU A 607 26.19 -24.91 -16.19
N LEU A 608 25.27 -24.58 -17.11
CA LEU A 608 24.21 -23.61 -16.89
C LEU A 608 23.08 -24.20 -16.03
N PHE A 609 22.43 -23.35 -15.25
CA PHE A 609 21.19 -23.74 -14.57
C PHE A 609 20.03 -23.80 -15.56
N PRO A 610 19.04 -24.69 -15.34
CA PRO A 610 17.76 -24.61 -16.03
C PRO A 610 17.13 -23.22 -15.82
N THR A 611 16.58 -22.65 -16.90
CA THR A 611 15.95 -21.32 -16.85
C THR A 611 14.43 -21.36 -16.84
N ASP A 612 13.84 -22.55 -17.08
CA ASP A 612 12.44 -22.84 -16.79
C ASP A 612 12.26 -23.27 -15.33
N PHE A 613 11.15 -22.87 -14.72
CA PHE A 613 10.90 -23.14 -13.31
C PHE A 613 10.57 -24.60 -13.03
N GLN A 614 9.94 -25.33 -13.95
CA GLN A 614 9.64 -26.76 -13.76
C GLN A 614 10.92 -27.60 -13.82
N ASP A 615 11.77 -27.32 -14.80
CA ASP A 615 13.07 -28.01 -14.94
C ASP A 615 13.99 -27.68 -13.74
N PHE A 616 14.01 -26.43 -13.27
CA PHE A 616 14.76 -26.09 -12.07
C PHE A 616 14.18 -26.79 -10.83
N THR A 617 12.85 -26.94 -10.78
CA THR A 617 12.18 -27.63 -9.66
C THR A 617 12.56 -29.11 -9.63
N SER A 618 12.56 -29.82 -10.76
CA SER A 618 12.92 -31.24 -10.79
C SER A 618 14.32 -31.51 -10.25
N ASP A 619 15.25 -30.58 -10.49
CA ASP A 619 16.65 -30.75 -10.14
C ASP A 619 16.98 -30.30 -8.71
N TYR A 620 16.34 -29.22 -8.23
CA TYR A 620 16.77 -28.53 -7.00
C TYR A 620 15.70 -28.42 -5.91
N LEU A 621 14.40 -28.50 -6.24
CA LEU A 621 13.32 -28.09 -5.34
C LEU A 621 12.27 -29.18 -5.10
N HIS A 622 11.51 -29.03 -4.01
CA HIS A 622 10.27 -29.75 -3.74
C HIS A 622 9.26 -28.76 -3.15
N GLU A 623 8.11 -28.58 -3.80
CA GLU A 623 7.08 -27.60 -3.41
C GLU A 623 7.61 -26.16 -3.22
N GLY A 624 8.64 -25.78 -3.99
CA GLY A 624 9.30 -24.46 -3.91
C GLY A 624 10.41 -24.35 -2.87
N TYR A 625 10.59 -25.35 -1.99
CA TYR A 625 11.72 -25.40 -1.06
C TYR A 625 12.91 -26.11 -1.68
N PHE A 626 14.15 -25.69 -1.38
CA PHE A 626 15.31 -26.47 -1.80
C PHE A 626 15.32 -27.83 -1.09
N THR A 627 15.60 -28.89 -1.85
CA THR A 627 15.95 -30.18 -1.26
C THR A 627 17.35 -30.08 -0.63
N PRO A 628 17.68 -30.92 0.38
CA PRO A 628 19.02 -30.87 1.00
C PRO A 628 20.17 -31.09 0.00
N SER A 629 19.99 -31.99 -0.98
CA SER A 629 20.94 -32.19 -2.07
C SER A 629 20.97 -30.99 -3.02
N GLY A 630 19.80 -30.53 -3.48
CA GLY A 630 19.66 -29.40 -4.38
C GLY A 630 20.30 -28.12 -3.82
N LEU A 631 20.08 -27.82 -2.53
CA LEU A 631 20.69 -26.66 -1.87
C LEU A 631 22.22 -26.73 -1.87
N ARG A 632 22.78 -27.91 -1.58
CA ARG A 632 24.23 -28.13 -1.55
C ARG A 632 24.84 -27.99 -2.93
N ASP A 633 24.22 -28.59 -3.94
CA ASP A 633 24.71 -28.56 -5.33
C ASP A 633 24.60 -27.16 -5.91
N PHE A 634 23.49 -26.46 -5.65
CA PHE A 634 23.31 -25.06 -5.99
C PHE A 634 24.41 -24.18 -5.35
N LYS A 635 24.62 -24.28 -4.03
CA LYS A 635 25.64 -23.49 -3.32
C LYS A 635 27.06 -23.77 -3.84
N ASN A 636 27.37 -25.03 -4.17
CA ASN A 636 28.66 -25.39 -4.75
C ASN A 636 28.85 -24.78 -6.15
N LYS A 637 27.81 -24.79 -7.00
CA LYS A 637 27.85 -24.21 -8.35
C LYS A 637 27.94 -22.68 -8.33
N VAL A 638 27.34 -22.01 -7.34
CA VAL A 638 27.32 -20.54 -7.23
C VAL A 638 28.54 -19.96 -6.52
N SER A 639 29.27 -20.78 -5.76
CA SER A 639 30.47 -20.38 -5.01
C SER A 639 31.49 -19.63 -5.89
N GLY A 640 31.79 -18.39 -5.50
CA GLY A 640 32.76 -17.51 -6.18
C GLY A 640 32.17 -16.52 -7.18
N TYR A 641 30.88 -16.62 -7.52
CA TYR A 641 30.20 -15.71 -8.45
C TYR A 641 29.41 -14.58 -7.78
N ILE A 642 29.24 -14.61 -6.46
CA ILE A 642 28.45 -13.61 -5.72
C ILE A 642 29.31 -12.98 -4.63
N SER A 643 29.36 -11.65 -4.60
CA SER A 643 29.80 -10.86 -3.44
C SER A 643 28.55 -10.22 -2.82
N TYR A 644 28.37 -10.42 -1.51
CA TYR A 644 27.19 -9.95 -0.78
C TYR A 644 27.59 -8.95 0.31
N LEU A 645 27.01 -7.75 0.24
CA LEU A 645 27.19 -6.73 1.25
C LEU A 645 25.88 -6.03 1.55
N ASN A 646 25.42 -6.18 2.79
CA ASN A 646 24.25 -5.51 3.28
C ASN A 646 24.64 -4.55 4.41
N ARG A 647 24.54 -3.26 4.12
CA ARG A 647 24.78 -2.17 5.08
C ARG A 647 23.48 -1.48 5.47
N SER A 648 22.31 -1.99 5.08
CA SER A 648 21.04 -1.46 5.57
C SER A 648 20.90 -1.58 7.09
N GLN A 649 21.71 -2.43 7.72
CA GLN A 649 21.83 -2.59 9.18
C GLN A 649 23.01 -1.82 9.81
N ASP A 650 23.80 -1.06 9.05
CA ASP A 650 24.89 -0.23 9.60
C ASP A 650 24.39 1.14 10.14
N ALA A 651 24.05 1.18 11.44
CA ALA A 651 23.53 2.36 12.16
C ALA A 651 24.38 3.59 12.21
N ARG A 652 25.62 3.48 11.76
CA ARG A 652 26.56 4.57 11.80
C ARG A 652 26.38 5.53 10.64
N ASN A 653 25.83 5.03 9.53
CA ASN A 653 25.70 5.77 8.26
C ASN A 653 24.29 5.73 7.68
N PHE A 654 23.44 4.80 8.11
CA PHE A 654 22.08 4.62 7.59
C PHE A 654 21.08 4.61 8.73
N ALA A 655 19.82 4.88 8.39
CA ALA A 655 18.72 4.61 9.32
C ALA A 655 18.24 3.16 9.21
N HIS A 656 17.74 2.62 10.32
CA HIS A 656 17.25 1.24 10.42
C HIS A 656 15.74 1.16 10.36
N PRO A 657 15.18 0.46 9.37
CA PRO A 657 13.76 0.15 9.35
C PRO A 657 13.35 -0.67 10.58
N VAL A 658 12.44 -0.13 11.38
CA VAL A 658 11.72 -0.84 12.44
C VAL A 658 10.30 -1.07 11.91
N ILE A 659 10.04 -2.28 11.42
CA ILE A 659 8.80 -2.60 10.71
C ILE A 659 7.74 -3.07 11.71
N ARG A 660 6.56 -2.45 11.67
CA ARG A 660 5.38 -2.83 12.46
C ARG A 660 4.18 -3.03 11.55
N ASN A 661 3.52 -4.17 11.70
CA ASN A 661 2.24 -4.44 11.05
C ASN A 661 1.12 -3.78 11.86
N VAL A 662 0.21 -3.10 11.17
CA VAL A 662 -0.89 -2.33 11.73
C VAL A 662 -2.17 -2.82 11.08
N TYR A 663 -3.02 -3.45 11.87
CA TYR A 663 -4.25 -4.08 11.39
C TYR A 663 -5.47 -3.21 11.73
N SER A 664 -6.34 -3.02 10.76
CA SER A 664 -7.68 -2.46 10.97
C SER A 664 -8.74 -3.52 10.72
N ASP A 665 -9.77 -3.59 11.53
CA ASP A 665 -10.91 -4.46 11.26
C ASP A 665 -11.68 -3.99 10.03
N MET A 666 -12.16 -4.95 9.25
CA MET A 666 -13.03 -4.67 8.12
C MET A 666 -14.30 -3.96 8.59
N SER A 667 -14.74 -2.95 7.84
CA SER A 667 -15.97 -2.25 8.16
C SER A 667 -17.22 -3.00 7.69
N TYR A 668 -18.24 -3.04 8.54
CA TYR A 668 -19.58 -3.56 8.27
C TYR A 668 -20.58 -2.42 8.03
N GLU A 669 -21.71 -2.72 7.40
CA GLU A 669 -22.84 -1.79 7.37
C GLU A 669 -23.35 -1.62 8.81
N LYS A 670 -23.30 -0.40 9.34
CA LYS A 670 -23.78 -0.13 10.70
C LYS A 670 -25.30 -0.25 10.75
N VAL A 671 -25.81 -1.20 11.53
CA VAL A 671 -27.24 -1.31 11.87
C VAL A 671 -27.55 -0.40 13.07
N ASP A 672 -27.53 0.92 12.90
CA ASP A 672 -27.80 1.84 14.01
C ASP A 672 -29.29 2.18 14.11
N MET A 673 -30.03 1.53 15.03
CA MET A 673 -31.44 1.87 15.29
C MET A 673 -31.65 3.10 16.19
N LYS A 674 -30.66 3.51 16.99
CA LYS A 674 -30.80 4.58 18.00
C LYS A 674 -30.43 5.97 17.47
N GLY A 675 -29.58 6.06 16.45
CA GLY A 675 -29.18 7.32 15.80
C GLY A 675 -30.03 7.75 14.59
N ASP A 676 -31.07 7.00 14.23
CA ASP A 676 -31.87 7.26 13.03
C ASP A 676 -33.01 8.25 13.26
N LEU A 677 -32.79 9.54 12.93
CA LEU A 677 -33.83 10.55 13.04
C LEU A 677 -35.01 10.32 12.07
N GLU A 678 -34.84 9.47 11.04
CA GLU A 678 -35.90 9.09 10.11
C GLU A 678 -36.65 7.82 10.51
N LEU A 679 -36.37 7.25 11.68
CA LEU A 679 -37.07 6.07 12.18
C LEU A 679 -38.60 6.28 12.10
N LYS A 680 -39.27 5.38 11.40
CA LYS A 680 -40.72 5.37 11.21
C LYS A 680 -41.29 4.01 11.54
N MET A 681 -42.56 4.04 11.91
CA MET A 681 -43.37 2.84 12.07
C MET A 681 -43.90 2.40 10.71
N SER A 682 -43.74 1.12 10.38
CA SER A 682 -44.39 0.53 9.23
C SER A 682 -45.90 0.39 9.45
N LYS A 683 -46.66 0.28 8.35
CA LYS A 683 -48.11 0.03 8.40
C LYS A 683 -48.42 -1.30 9.11
N ASN A 684 -47.59 -2.31 8.91
CA ASN A 684 -47.76 -3.63 9.52
C ASN A 684 -47.53 -3.60 11.02
N GLU A 685 -46.50 -2.89 11.51
CA GLU A 685 -46.28 -2.72 12.95
C GLU A 685 -47.44 -1.99 13.64
N MET A 686 -48.00 -0.97 12.98
CA MET A 686 -49.19 -0.26 13.48
C MET A 686 -50.46 -1.13 13.48
N ALA A 687 -50.58 -2.07 12.55
CA ALA A 687 -51.68 -3.03 12.53
C ALA A 687 -51.49 -4.11 13.62
N ASN A 688 -50.29 -4.68 13.73
CA ASN A 688 -49.96 -5.71 14.70
C ASN A 688 -50.16 -5.23 16.14
N ILE A 689 -49.72 -4.02 16.48
CA ILE A 689 -49.95 -3.50 17.84
C ILE A 689 -51.44 -3.30 18.15
N LYS A 690 -52.26 -3.01 17.14
CA LYS A 690 -53.70 -2.83 17.31
C LYS A 690 -54.34 -4.17 17.65
N ALA A 691 -53.86 -5.26 17.05
CA ALA A 691 -54.24 -6.62 17.41
C ALA A 691 -53.77 -6.98 18.83
N VAL A 692 -52.49 -6.75 19.17
CA VAL A 692 -51.94 -6.99 20.51
C VAL A 692 -52.76 -6.25 21.59
N LYS A 693 -53.07 -4.96 21.39
CA LYS A 693 -53.89 -4.19 22.32
C LYS A 693 -55.31 -4.73 22.47
N LYS A 694 -55.89 -5.27 21.40
CA LYS A 694 -57.23 -5.87 21.42
C LYS A 694 -57.21 -7.17 22.23
N GLU A 695 -56.24 -8.05 21.97
CA GLU A 695 -56.08 -9.32 22.68
C GLU A 695 -55.80 -9.12 24.18
N LEU A 696 -54.93 -8.15 24.52
CA LEU A 696 -54.62 -7.80 25.91
C LEU A 696 -55.85 -7.22 26.64
N LYS A 697 -56.75 -6.54 25.92
CA LYS A 697 -58.05 -6.08 26.47
C LYS A 697 -58.98 -7.26 26.71
N GLU A 698 -59.10 -8.18 25.76
CA GLU A 698 -59.93 -9.39 25.89
C GLU A 698 -59.50 -10.26 27.08
N LEU A 699 -58.19 -10.42 27.30
CA LEU A 699 -57.66 -11.14 28.47
C LEU A 699 -58.04 -10.46 29.80
N LYS A 700 -57.94 -9.13 29.87
CA LYS A 700 -58.35 -8.35 31.05
C LYS A 700 -59.85 -8.41 31.31
N ASP A 701 -60.66 -8.45 30.26
CA ASP A 701 -62.11 -8.57 30.39
C ASP A 701 -62.50 -9.98 30.86
N LYS A 702 -61.83 -11.04 30.40
CA LYS A 702 -61.96 -12.41 30.92
C LYS A 702 -61.56 -12.53 32.39
N GLU A 703 -60.47 -11.89 32.80
CA GLU A 703 -60.05 -11.82 34.21
C GLU A 703 -61.15 -11.21 35.08
N LYS A 704 -61.72 -10.06 34.67
CA LYS A 704 -62.81 -9.40 35.41
C LYS A 704 -64.05 -10.28 35.52
N GLU A 705 -64.40 -10.98 34.45
CA GLU A 705 -65.55 -11.89 34.43
C GLU A 705 -65.34 -13.08 35.37
N CYS A 706 -64.15 -13.70 35.32
CA CYS A 706 -63.75 -14.77 36.24
C CYS A 706 -63.81 -14.32 37.70
N VAL A 707 -63.22 -13.17 38.04
CA VAL A 707 -63.25 -12.59 39.39
C VAL A 707 -64.67 -12.30 39.86
N LYS A 708 -65.54 -11.81 38.95
CA LYS A 708 -66.95 -11.56 39.26
C LYS A 708 -67.68 -12.86 39.60
N LEU A 709 -67.43 -13.93 38.83
CA LEU A 709 -68.01 -15.26 39.06
C LEU A 709 -67.56 -15.84 40.41
N VAL A 710 -66.27 -15.82 40.70
CA VAL A 710 -65.69 -16.32 41.97
C VAL A 710 -66.28 -15.58 43.17
N ASN A 711 -66.40 -14.25 43.10
CA ASN A 711 -67.02 -13.46 44.15
C ASN A 711 -68.52 -13.74 44.32
N ALA A 712 -69.24 -14.00 43.23
CA ALA A 712 -70.66 -14.38 43.29
C ALA A 712 -70.83 -15.76 43.97
N THR A 713 -70.04 -16.76 43.58
CA THR A 713 -70.03 -18.10 44.20
C THR A 713 -69.69 -18.03 45.68
N TYR A 714 -68.67 -17.25 46.06
CA TYR A 714 -68.30 -17.05 47.46
C TYR A 714 -69.47 -16.46 48.27
N LYS A 715 -70.18 -15.46 47.75
CA LYS A 715 -71.35 -14.87 48.42
C LYS A 715 -72.47 -15.88 48.65
N VAL A 716 -72.70 -16.78 47.70
CA VAL A 716 -73.71 -17.85 47.84
C VAL A 716 -73.28 -18.84 48.92
N ASN A 717 -72.05 -19.35 48.86
CA ASN A 717 -71.53 -20.32 49.82
C ASN A 717 -71.44 -19.75 51.24
N ALA A 718 -71.05 -18.48 51.39
CA ALA A 718 -71.01 -17.81 52.69
C ALA A 718 -72.40 -17.65 53.32
N LYS A 719 -73.44 -17.42 52.49
CA LYS A 719 -74.84 -17.38 52.96
C LYS A 719 -75.31 -18.76 53.41
N ASP A 720 -74.97 -19.80 52.67
CA ASP A 720 -75.34 -21.19 53.00
C ASP A 720 -74.69 -21.64 54.33
N ILE A 721 -73.37 -21.42 54.49
CA ILE A 721 -72.65 -21.69 55.74
C ILE A 721 -73.24 -20.90 56.92
N MET A 722 -73.68 -19.65 56.68
CA MET A 722 -74.36 -18.85 57.70
C MET A 722 -75.73 -19.43 58.08
N SER A 723 -76.46 -20.03 57.13
CA SER A 723 -77.72 -20.75 57.42
C SER A 723 -77.45 -22.01 58.25
N GLN A 724 -76.47 -22.82 57.86
CA GLN A 724 -76.06 -24.03 58.57
C GLN A 724 -75.64 -23.73 60.03
N ARG A 725 -74.92 -22.62 60.25
CA ARG A 725 -74.58 -22.14 61.59
C ARG A 725 -75.84 -21.85 62.41
N LYS A 726 -76.81 -21.11 61.86
CA LYS A 726 -78.05 -20.76 62.57
C LYS A 726 -78.87 -22.00 62.91
N GLU A 727 -78.91 -22.98 62.01
CA GLU A 727 -79.56 -24.28 62.24
C GLU A 727 -78.86 -25.10 63.33
N GLY A 728 -77.53 -25.16 63.31
CA GLY A 728 -76.72 -25.81 64.35
C GLY A 728 -76.89 -25.16 65.71
N GLU A 729 -76.87 -23.82 65.78
CA GLU A 729 -77.13 -23.05 67.00
C GLU A 729 -78.55 -23.30 67.53
N ALA A 730 -79.54 -23.45 66.65
CA ALA A 730 -80.91 -23.80 67.03
C ALA A 730 -81.01 -25.21 67.63
N LYS A 731 -80.31 -26.20 67.05
CA LYS A 731 -80.22 -27.57 67.58
C LYS A 731 -79.51 -27.63 68.94
N CYS A 732 -78.49 -26.80 69.18
CA CYS A 732 -77.84 -26.74 70.49
C CYS A 732 -78.73 -26.17 71.61
N LYS A 733 -79.80 -25.43 71.28
CA LYS A 733 -80.75 -24.90 72.30
C LYS A 733 -81.57 -26.00 72.97
N THR A 734 -81.75 -27.15 72.32
CA THR A 734 -82.52 -28.30 72.81
C THR A 734 -81.69 -29.34 73.60
N GLU A 735 -80.37 -29.16 73.72
CA GLU A 735 -79.47 -30.04 74.46
C GLU A 735 -79.57 -29.88 76.01
N PRO A 736 -79.17 -30.88 76.83
CA PRO A 736 -79.17 -30.78 78.30
C PRO A 736 -78.26 -29.65 78.84
N LYS A 737 -78.64 -29.01 79.96
CA LYS A 737 -77.97 -27.81 80.54
C LYS A 737 -76.43 -27.92 80.67
N GLY A 738 -75.87 -29.09 80.95
CA GLY A 738 -74.42 -29.30 81.07
C GLY A 738 -73.65 -29.42 79.74
N LYS A 739 -74.32 -29.70 78.61
CA LYS A 739 -73.70 -29.95 77.28
C LYS A 739 -73.92 -28.83 76.26
N LYS A 740 -74.76 -27.83 76.56
CA LYS A 740 -75.05 -26.70 75.64
C LYS A 740 -73.81 -25.91 75.24
N ALA A 741 -72.94 -25.57 76.19
CA ALA A 741 -71.73 -24.80 75.92
C ALA A 741 -70.74 -25.56 75.01
N GLU A 742 -70.63 -26.88 75.21
CA GLU A 742 -69.80 -27.77 74.38
C GLU A 742 -70.37 -27.89 72.96
N CYS A 743 -71.70 -28.04 72.81
CA CYS A 743 -72.39 -28.05 71.51
C CYS A 743 -72.18 -26.72 70.74
N THR A 744 -72.40 -25.57 71.39
CA THR A 744 -72.22 -24.25 70.75
C THR A 744 -70.78 -24.02 70.32
N LYS A 745 -69.80 -24.45 71.14
CA LYS A 745 -68.38 -24.39 70.77
C LYS A 745 -68.09 -25.23 69.52
N LYS A 746 -68.62 -26.46 69.46
CA LYS A 746 -68.47 -27.35 68.30
C LYS A 746 -69.06 -26.76 67.02
N VAL A 747 -70.28 -26.21 67.07
CA VAL A 747 -70.92 -25.54 65.92
C VAL A 747 -70.12 -24.31 65.46
N MET A 748 -69.57 -23.54 66.39
CA MET A 748 -68.73 -22.37 66.06
C MET A 748 -67.37 -22.77 65.47
N ASP A 749 -66.77 -23.85 65.95
CA ASP A 749 -65.51 -24.38 65.41
C ASP A 749 -65.74 -24.98 64.01
N GLU A 750 -66.85 -25.70 63.78
CA GLU A 750 -67.27 -26.17 62.45
C GLU A 750 -67.56 -25.01 61.48
N TYR A 751 -68.26 -23.97 61.94
CA TYR A 751 -68.51 -22.75 61.15
C TYR A 751 -67.20 -22.05 60.75
N LYS A 752 -66.26 -21.88 61.68
CA LYS A 752 -64.95 -21.27 61.41
C LYS A 752 -64.17 -22.11 60.40
N ALA A 753 -64.14 -23.43 60.57
CA ALA A 753 -63.46 -24.34 59.65
C ALA A 753 -64.05 -24.30 58.23
N LEU A 754 -65.38 -24.27 58.10
CA LEU A 754 -66.07 -24.13 56.81
C LEU A 754 -65.81 -22.77 56.16
N LEU A 755 -65.83 -21.69 56.95
CA LEU A 755 -65.57 -20.34 56.47
C LEU A 755 -64.12 -20.19 55.99
N GLU A 756 -63.15 -20.73 56.73
CA GLU A 756 -61.75 -20.77 56.35
C GLU A 756 -61.55 -21.58 55.05
N LYS A 757 -62.21 -22.74 54.92
CA LYS A 757 -62.17 -23.55 53.70
C LYS A 757 -62.68 -22.80 52.46
N ILE A 758 -63.78 -22.05 52.56
CA ILE A 758 -64.27 -21.26 51.42
C ILE A 758 -63.46 -19.98 51.18
N ASN A 759 -62.81 -19.41 52.20
CA ASN A 759 -61.89 -18.29 52.04
C ASN A 759 -60.64 -18.73 51.27
N ASN A 760 -60.01 -19.85 51.68
CA ASN A 760 -58.86 -20.42 50.99
C ASN A 760 -59.25 -20.84 49.56
N GLY A 761 -60.38 -21.52 49.40
CA GLY A 761 -60.88 -21.91 48.07
C GLY A 761 -61.28 -20.72 47.17
N LYS A 762 -61.63 -19.57 47.75
CA LYS A 762 -61.83 -18.31 46.99
C LYS A 762 -60.49 -17.75 46.54
N GLU A 763 -59.51 -17.72 47.43
CA GLU A 763 -58.16 -17.22 47.16
C GLU A 763 -57.49 -18.04 46.04
N ASP A 764 -57.55 -19.37 46.11
CA ASP A 764 -57.04 -20.27 45.05
C ASP A 764 -57.71 -20.00 43.69
N LYS A 765 -59.04 -19.82 43.68
CA LYS A 765 -59.78 -19.49 42.45
C LYS A 765 -59.48 -18.10 41.92
N LEU A 766 -59.27 -17.11 42.79
CA LEU A 766 -58.85 -15.77 42.39
C LEU A 766 -57.43 -15.80 41.80
N ASN A 767 -56.52 -16.57 42.38
CA ASN A 767 -55.19 -16.81 41.82
C ASN A 767 -55.28 -17.49 40.44
N GLY A 768 -56.21 -18.42 40.26
CA GLY A 768 -56.51 -19.04 38.96
C GLY A 768 -57.10 -18.09 37.91
N CYS A 769 -57.69 -16.96 38.32
CA CYS A 769 -58.18 -15.92 37.42
C CYS A 769 -57.09 -14.92 36.97
N ASP A 770 -55.91 -14.89 37.62
CA ASP A 770 -54.86 -13.91 37.34
C ASP A 770 -54.19 -14.16 35.99
N VAL A 771 -54.65 -13.43 34.98
CA VAL A 771 -54.10 -13.52 33.63
C VAL A 771 -52.71 -12.91 33.52
N LYS A 772 -52.29 -12.03 34.45
CA LYS A 772 -50.99 -11.34 34.37
C LYS A 772 -49.80 -12.29 34.49
N ASN A 773 -50.01 -13.42 35.17
CA ASN A 773 -49.00 -14.44 35.35
C ASN A 773 -48.88 -15.42 34.18
N THR A 774 -49.84 -15.40 33.24
CA THR A 774 -49.83 -16.27 32.05
C THR A 774 -48.73 -15.90 31.05
N SER A 775 -48.19 -16.91 30.36
CA SER A 775 -47.15 -16.73 29.33
C SER A 775 -47.62 -15.85 28.17
N ASN A 776 -48.89 -15.98 27.76
CA ASN A 776 -49.46 -15.17 26.68
C ASN A 776 -49.54 -13.68 27.06
N PHE A 777 -50.06 -13.35 28.25
CA PHE A 777 -50.14 -11.97 28.72
C PHE A 777 -48.76 -11.31 28.85
N LYS A 778 -47.79 -12.05 29.43
CA LYS A 778 -46.39 -11.57 29.54
C LYS A 778 -45.78 -11.26 28.17
N ARG A 779 -45.94 -12.16 27.19
CA ARG A 779 -45.45 -11.96 25.82
C ARG A 779 -46.08 -10.73 25.16
N LEU A 780 -47.42 -10.64 25.17
CA LEU A 780 -48.14 -9.51 24.57
C LEU A 780 -47.80 -8.18 25.23
N ASN A 781 -47.51 -8.18 26.54
CA ASN A 781 -47.09 -6.99 27.27
C ASN A 781 -45.66 -6.56 26.89
N VAL A 782 -44.73 -7.51 26.71
CA VAL A 782 -43.39 -7.24 26.18
C VAL A 782 -43.47 -6.63 24.77
N ASP A 783 -44.27 -7.21 23.88
CA ASP A 783 -44.48 -6.67 22.52
C ASP A 783 -45.03 -5.23 22.56
N LEU A 784 -45.89 -4.92 23.54
CA LEU A 784 -46.44 -3.58 23.74
C LEU A 784 -45.41 -2.60 24.34
N GLU A 785 -44.56 -3.04 25.24
CA GLU A 785 -43.48 -2.26 25.83
C GLU A 785 -42.42 -1.89 24.78
N ASP A 786 -41.97 -2.86 23.98
CA ASP A 786 -41.03 -2.64 22.87
C ASP A 786 -41.58 -1.64 21.85
N TYR A 787 -42.87 -1.77 21.51
CA TYR A 787 -43.56 -0.83 20.66
C TYR A 787 -43.56 0.59 21.24
N ASN A 788 -43.88 0.73 22.54
CA ASN A 788 -43.96 2.04 23.20
C ASN A 788 -42.57 2.69 23.26
N ALA A 789 -41.54 1.92 23.60
CA ALA A 789 -40.15 2.37 23.58
C ALA A 789 -39.76 2.90 22.19
N LYS A 790 -40.07 2.15 21.12
CA LYS A 790 -39.82 2.58 19.74
C LYS A 790 -40.61 3.84 19.37
N ARG A 791 -41.86 3.94 19.80
CA ARG A 791 -42.71 5.13 19.56
C ARG A 791 -42.14 6.38 20.23
N ASP A 792 -41.65 6.26 21.45
CA ASP A 792 -41.12 7.41 22.20
C ASP A 792 -39.81 7.90 21.59
N ILE A 793 -38.93 6.99 21.14
CA ILE A 793 -37.75 7.33 20.32
C ILE A 793 -38.18 8.13 19.07
N ILE A 794 -39.23 7.70 18.36
CA ILE A 794 -39.73 8.41 17.16
C ILE A 794 -40.24 9.82 17.51
N LYS A 795 -40.91 10.00 18.65
CA LYS A 795 -41.38 11.33 19.10
C LYS A 795 -40.21 12.25 19.40
N GLU A 796 -39.21 11.77 20.13
CA GLU A 796 -38.00 12.53 20.43
C GLU A 796 -37.24 12.93 19.16
N ASN A 797 -37.11 11.99 18.21
CA ASN A 797 -36.47 12.25 16.91
C ASN A 797 -37.21 13.33 16.11
N LYS A 798 -38.55 13.36 16.15
CA LYS A 798 -39.34 14.43 15.53
C LYS A 798 -39.07 15.81 16.13
N ILE A 799 -38.85 15.89 17.44
CA ILE A 799 -38.51 17.15 18.11
C ILE A 799 -37.12 17.63 17.65
N LYS A 800 -36.12 16.74 17.68
CA LYS A 800 -34.75 17.02 17.21
C LYS A 800 -34.69 17.42 15.73
N MET A 801 -35.57 16.86 14.89
CA MET A 801 -35.63 17.17 13.46
C MET A 801 -36.21 18.55 13.10
N LYS A 802 -37.01 19.18 13.96
CA LYS A 802 -37.67 20.47 13.64
C LYS A 802 -36.68 21.58 13.27
N PRO A 803 -35.68 21.93 14.10
CA PRO A 803 -34.71 22.99 13.76
C PRO A 803 -33.86 22.61 12.52
N LEU A 804 -33.43 21.36 12.42
CA LEU A 804 -32.61 20.87 11.30
C LEU A 804 -33.33 21.01 9.94
N LYS A 805 -34.66 20.84 9.90
CA LYS A 805 -35.46 21.03 8.68
C LYS A 805 -35.49 22.49 8.21
N VAL A 806 -35.41 23.45 9.13
CA VAL A 806 -35.39 24.88 8.79
C VAL A 806 -34.06 25.20 8.10
N GLU A 807 -32.94 24.78 8.68
CA GLU A 807 -31.62 24.94 8.07
C GLU A 807 -31.51 24.20 6.73
N LEU A 808 -32.03 22.98 6.65
CA LEU A 808 -32.03 22.20 5.41
C LEU A 808 -32.78 22.91 4.27
N LYS A 809 -33.85 23.68 4.56
CA LYS A 809 -34.53 24.49 3.53
C LYS A 809 -33.60 25.55 2.95
N VAL A 810 -32.74 26.17 3.75
CA VAL A 810 -31.76 27.16 3.28
C VAL A 810 -30.80 26.53 2.28
N PHE A 811 -30.23 25.36 2.62
CA PHE A 811 -29.37 24.61 1.71
C PHE A 811 -30.08 24.21 0.40
N ASN A 812 -31.32 23.72 0.50
CA ASN A 812 -32.11 23.33 -0.67
C ASN A 812 -32.44 24.51 -1.59
N ASN A 813 -32.78 25.67 -1.03
CA ASN A 813 -33.05 26.89 -1.80
C ASN A 813 -31.81 27.35 -2.57
N LYS A 814 -30.64 27.37 -1.91
CA LYS A 814 -29.36 27.70 -2.55
C LYS A 814 -29.02 26.71 -3.67
N LYS A 815 -29.17 25.41 -3.42
CA LYS A 815 -28.99 24.35 -4.43
C LYS A 815 -29.90 24.55 -5.63
N LYS A 816 -31.19 24.81 -5.41
CA LYS A 816 -32.19 25.02 -6.46
C LYS A 816 -31.80 26.21 -7.35
N ALA A 817 -31.46 27.34 -6.74
CA ALA A 817 -31.04 28.54 -7.48
C ALA A 817 -29.84 28.29 -8.41
N ILE A 818 -28.85 27.49 -7.99
CA ILE A 818 -27.69 27.15 -8.84
C ILE A 818 -28.12 26.19 -9.96
N LEU A 819 -28.95 25.18 -9.66
CA LEU A 819 -29.44 24.23 -10.66
C LEU A 819 -30.27 24.90 -11.76
N ASP A 820 -31.09 25.90 -11.40
CA ASP A 820 -31.87 26.68 -12.36
C ASP A 820 -30.93 27.43 -13.32
N LYS A 821 -29.87 28.09 -12.81
CA LYS A 821 -28.82 28.72 -13.63
C LYS A 821 -28.10 27.71 -14.54
N VAL A 822 -27.79 26.50 -14.05
CA VAL A 822 -27.18 25.44 -14.87
C VAL A 822 -28.10 25.03 -16.01
N LYS A 823 -29.40 24.90 -15.75
CA LYS A 823 -30.41 24.51 -16.74
C LYS A 823 -30.52 25.56 -17.84
N GLU A 824 -30.65 26.84 -17.47
CA GLU A 824 -30.71 27.97 -18.38
C GLU A 824 -29.45 28.05 -19.27
N MET A 825 -28.26 28.04 -18.65
CA MET A 825 -27.00 28.13 -19.37
C MET A 825 -26.77 26.92 -20.31
N ARG A 826 -27.16 25.72 -19.88
CA ARG A 826 -27.07 24.51 -20.71
C ARG A 826 -28.01 24.57 -21.91
N GLN A 827 -29.24 25.06 -21.74
CA GLN A 827 -30.20 25.22 -22.85
C GLN A 827 -29.64 26.17 -23.91
N ARG A 828 -29.01 27.27 -23.48
CA ARG A 828 -28.36 28.24 -24.38
C ARG A 828 -27.14 27.67 -25.13
N ILE A 829 -26.29 26.89 -24.46
CA ILE A 829 -25.01 26.43 -25.01
C ILE A 829 -25.14 25.15 -25.86
N ARG A 830 -26.07 24.24 -25.50
CA ARG A 830 -26.15 22.89 -26.10
C ARG A 830 -26.20 22.89 -27.63
N PRO A 831 -26.99 23.74 -28.32
CA PRO A 831 -27.01 23.76 -29.79
C PRO A 831 -25.63 24.13 -30.37
N LYS A 832 -24.98 25.15 -29.80
CA LYS A 832 -23.63 25.60 -30.21
C LYS A 832 -22.56 24.53 -29.97
N GLU A 833 -22.67 23.79 -28.85
CA GLU A 833 -21.74 22.69 -28.52
C GLU A 833 -21.85 21.54 -29.53
N ILE A 834 -23.07 21.20 -29.96
CA ILE A 834 -23.31 20.16 -30.96
C ILE A 834 -22.67 20.55 -32.29
N ASP A 835 -22.94 21.77 -32.77
CA ASP A 835 -22.36 22.30 -34.01
C ASP A 835 -20.83 22.31 -33.99
N TYR A 836 -20.25 22.80 -32.89
CA TYR A 836 -18.81 22.79 -32.66
C TYR A 836 -18.23 21.36 -32.72
N LYS A 837 -18.87 20.37 -32.10
CA LYS A 837 -18.41 18.97 -32.15
C LYS A 837 -18.50 18.38 -33.55
N HIS A 838 -19.58 18.66 -34.28
CA HIS A 838 -19.72 18.22 -35.68
C HIS A 838 -18.61 18.82 -36.56
N THR A 839 -18.29 20.09 -36.39
CA THR A 839 -17.23 20.75 -37.16
C THR A 839 -15.85 20.21 -36.80
N ILE A 840 -15.56 19.98 -35.52
CA ILE A 840 -14.31 19.33 -35.08
C ILE A 840 -14.16 17.94 -35.70
N LEU A 841 -15.23 17.13 -35.75
CA LEU A 841 -15.22 15.82 -36.40
C LEU A 841 -15.00 15.93 -37.90
N GLY A 842 -15.61 16.93 -38.55
CA GLY A 842 -15.39 17.25 -39.96
C GLY A 842 -13.92 17.58 -40.25
N ILE A 843 -13.31 18.47 -39.45
CA ILE A 843 -11.87 18.80 -39.54
C ILE A 843 -11.02 17.53 -39.34
N LYS A 844 -11.38 16.70 -38.35
CA LYS A 844 -10.65 15.45 -38.09
C LYS A 844 -10.71 14.46 -39.25
N ARG A 845 -11.81 14.43 -40.01
CA ARG A 845 -11.98 13.57 -41.20
C ARG A 845 -11.30 14.14 -42.44
N LYS A 846 -11.32 15.48 -42.61
CA LYS A 846 -10.78 16.19 -43.78
C LYS A 846 -9.25 16.13 -43.88
N TYR A 847 -8.53 16.34 -42.77
CA TYR A 847 -7.07 16.40 -42.77
C TYR A 847 -6.44 15.06 -42.36
N LYS A 848 -5.68 14.45 -43.28
CA LYS A 848 -4.88 13.24 -43.04
C LYS A 848 -3.53 13.57 -42.40
N ASP A 849 -2.89 14.68 -42.79
CA ASP A 849 -1.64 15.14 -42.18
C ASP A 849 -1.85 15.65 -40.74
N ARG A 850 -0.93 15.27 -39.84
CA ARG A 850 -1.04 15.57 -38.40
C ARG A 850 -0.79 17.05 -38.08
N LYS A 851 0.10 17.74 -38.81
CA LYS A 851 0.40 19.15 -38.58
C LYS A 851 -0.71 20.04 -39.11
N GLU A 852 -1.22 19.76 -40.31
CA GLU A 852 -2.34 20.49 -40.91
C GLU A 852 -3.63 20.34 -40.08
N LYS A 853 -3.93 19.11 -39.66
CA LYS A 853 -5.05 18.82 -38.74
C LYS A 853 -4.93 19.62 -37.44
N ALA A 854 -3.74 19.68 -36.84
CA ALA A 854 -3.50 20.43 -35.62
C ALA A 854 -3.64 21.95 -35.83
N ALA A 855 -3.18 22.48 -36.98
CA ALA A 855 -3.33 23.89 -37.33
C ALA A 855 -4.80 24.27 -37.55
N ALA A 856 -5.55 23.48 -38.31
CA ALA A 856 -6.98 23.71 -38.58
C ALA A 856 -7.82 23.64 -37.30
N LEU A 857 -7.56 22.67 -36.42
CA LEU A 857 -8.21 22.59 -35.10
C LEU A 857 -7.86 23.81 -34.24
N LYS A 858 -6.61 24.26 -34.24
CA LYS A 858 -6.17 25.43 -33.46
C LYS A 858 -6.85 26.71 -33.94
N GLU A 859 -6.96 26.90 -35.24
CA GLU A 859 -7.64 28.07 -35.83
C GLU A 859 -9.14 28.05 -35.51
N TYR A 860 -9.80 26.90 -35.67
CA TYR A 860 -11.22 26.78 -35.35
C TYR A 860 -11.51 26.95 -33.85
N ASN A 861 -10.63 26.44 -32.98
CA ASN A 861 -10.72 26.68 -31.54
C ASN A 861 -10.55 28.16 -31.19
N LYS A 862 -9.69 28.90 -31.92
CA LYS A 862 -9.53 30.35 -31.74
C LYS A 862 -10.80 31.10 -32.15
N LYS A 863 -11.41 30.73 -33.28
CA LYS A 863 -12.71 31.27 -33.73
C LYS A 863 -13.85 30.94 -32.74
N SER A 864 -13.78 29.77 -32.11
CA SER A 864 -14.76 29.29 -31.13
C SER A 864 -14.46 29.67 -29.68
N ALA A 865 -13.50 30.57 -29.43
CA ALA A 865 -13.08 30.94 -28.08
C ALA A 865 -14.23 31.41 -27.16
N PRO A 866 -15.23 32.21 -27.63
CA PRO A 866 -16.37 32.58 -26.80
C PRO A 866 -17.20 31.38 -26.33
N LEU A 867 -17.49 30.41 -27.22
CA LEU A 867 -18.20 29.18 -26.87
C LEU A 867 -17.39 28.32 -25.88
N LEU A 868 -16.08 28.23 -26.07
CA LEU A 868 -15.21 27.49 -25.16
C LEU A 868 -15.16 28.12 -23.77
N ALA A 869 -15.26 29.45 -23.67
CA ALA A 869 -15.45 30.15 -22.41
C ALA A 869 -16.80 29.83 -21.77
N GLU A 870 -17.91 29.91 -22.53
CA GLU A 870 -19.25 29.55 -22.02
C GLU A 870 -19.31 28.09 -21.53
N LEU A 871 -18.69 27.15 -22.26
CA LEU A 871 -18.59 25.73 -21.86
C LEU A 871 -17.78 25.54 -20.58
N LYS A 872 -16.75 26.36 -20.37
CA LYS A 872 -15.96 26.37 -19.14
C LYS A 872 -16.80 26.88 -17.97
N ASP A 873 -17.53 27.97 -18.15
CA ASP A 873 -18.42 28.54 -17.13
C ASP A 873 -19.54 27.55 -16.76
N LEU A 874 -20.14 26.88 -17.75
CA LEU A 874 -21.12 25.82 -17.50
C LEU A 874 -20.52 24.65 -16.69
N LYS A 875 -19.25 24.30 -16.95
CA LYS A 875 -18.54 23.27 -16.18
C LYS A 875 -18.28 23.72 -14.74
N ASP A 876 -17.92 24.99 -14.53
CA ASP A 876 -17.72 25.57 -13.21
C ASP A 876 -19.03 25.64 -12.41
N LEU A 877 -20.11 26.10 -13.04
CA LEU A 877 -21.44 26.17 -12.42
C LEU A 877 -21.99 24.78 -12.07
N ARG A 878 -21.75 23.75 -12.91
CA ARG A 878 -22.09 22.35 -12.57
C ARG A 878 -21.31 21.83 -11.36
N ALA A 879 -20.04 22.21 -11.23
CA ALA A 879 -19.24 21.84 -10.07
C ALA A 879 -19.75 22.53 -8.80
N GLU A 880 -20.18 23.79 -8.90
CA GLU A 880 -20.82 24.52 -7.80
C GLU A 880 -22.15 23.86 -7.39
N ALA A 881 -22.99 23.46 -8.35
CA ALA A 881 -24.21 22.70 -8.10
C ALA A 881 -23.94 21.37 -7.39
N SER A 882 -22.89 20.65 -7.83
CA SER A 882 -22.43 19.42 -7.19
C SER A 882 -22.02 19.68 -5.74
N LYS A 883 -21.20 20.72 -5.47
CA LYS A 883 -20.83 21.11 -4.11
C LYS A 883 -22.02 21.48 -3.23
N ALA A 884 -22.97 22.26 -3.74
CA ALA A 884 -24.18 22.62 -3.01
C ALA A 884 -25.00 21.38 -2.63
N ASN A 885 -25.12 20.42 -3.57
CA ASN A 885 -25.73 19.13 -3.30
C ASN A 885 -24.96 18.35 -2.23
N THR A 886 -23.64 18.25 -2.35
CA THR A 886 -22.80 17.54 -1.40
C THR A 886 -22.88 18.15 0.00
N ASN A 887 -22.86 19.49 0.14
CA ASN A 887 -23.04 20.17 1.43
C ASN A 887 -24.40 19.85 2.07
N THR A 888 -25.45 19.78 1.25
CA THR A 888 -26.78 19.35 1.73
C THR A 888 -26.73 17.91 2.25
N GLN A 889 -25.98 17.02 1.58
CA GLN A 889 -25.81 15.65 2.03
C GLN A 889 -24.93 15.56 3.29
N VAL A 890 -23.81 16.29 3.38
CA VAL A 890 -22.99 16.40 4.60
C VAL A 890 -23.89 16.76 5.77
N PHE A 891 -24.68 17.83 5.63
CA PHE A 891 -25.59 18.27 6.68
C PHE A 891 -26.56 17.15 7.11
N LYS A 892 -27.13 16.41 6.15
CA LYS A 892 -28.03 15.30 6.47
C LYS A 892 -27.31 14.16 7.21
N TYR A 893 -26.13 13.76 6.74
CA TYR A 893 -25.37 12.65 7.33
C TYR A 893 -24.82 13.00 8.71
N SER A 894 -24.19 14.17 8.85
CA SER A 894 -23.60 14.62 10.12
C SER A 894 -24.62 14.84 11.23
N ASN A 895 -25.87 15.15 10.87
CA ASN A 895 -26.97 15.34 11.83
C ASN A 895 -27.90 14.11 11.94
N GLY A 896 -27.53 12.95 11.39
CA GLY A 896 -28.34 11.72 11.52
C GLY A 896 -29.68 11.75 10.78
N MET A 897 -29.89 12.69 9.85
CA MET A 897 -31.08 12.80 9.01
C MET A 897 -31.05 11.87 7.79
N LYS A 898 -29.88 11.35 7.42
CA LYS A 898 -29.73 10.32 6.39
C LYS A 898 -28.64 9.36 6.85
N LYS A 899 -28.77 8.07 6.53
CA LYS A 899 -27.73 7.07 6.74
C LYS A 899 -26.94 6.81 5.47
N LEU A 900 -25.63 6.68 5.62
CA LEU A 900 -24.82 6.09 4.58
C LEU A 900 -25.12 4.60 4.52
N LYS A 901 -25.61 4.16 3.37
CA LYS A 901 -25.80 2.75 3.05
C LYS A 901 -24.80 2.37 1.99
N LYS A 902 -24.40 1.10 1.93
CA LYS A 902 -23.57 0.55 0.83
C LYS A 902 -22.17 1.21 0.79
N VAL A 903 -21.61 1.52 1.97
CA VAL A 903 -20.33 2.23 2.13
C VAL A 903 -19.26 1.34 2.78
N SER A 904 -19.66 0.28 3.46
CA SER A 904 -18.78 -0.66 4.15
C SER A 904 -17.88 -1.46 3.21
N GLN A 905 -16.74 -1.90 3.72
CA GLN A 905 -15.79 -2.73 2.97
C GLN A 905 -16.37 -4.10 2.67
N VAL A 906 -17.09 -4.71 3.62
CA VAL A 906 -17.80 -5.98 3.41
C VAL A 906 -18.72 -5.88 2.20
N TYR A 907 -19.59 -4.87 2.17
CA TYR A 907 -20.49 -4.63 1.02
C TYR A 907 -19.70 -4.46 -0.29
N ALA A 908 -18.66 -3.63 -0.26
CA ALA A 908 -17.90 -3.30 -1.45
C ALA A 908 -17.12 -4.50 -2.02
N ILE A 909 -16.57 -5.36 -1.17
CA ILE A 909 -15.84 -6.57 -1.58
C ILE A 909 -16.80 -7.63 -2.08
N GLN A 910 -17.86 -7.94 -1.31
CA GLN A 910 -18.82 -8.98 -1.66
C GLN A 910 -19.55 -8.64 -2.97
N LYS A 911 -20.13 -7.44 -3.08
CA LYS A 911 -20.91 -7.07 -4.27
C LYS A 911 -20.05 -6.97 -5.54
N TYR A 912 -18.83 -6.45 -5.44
CA TYR A 912 -18.07 -6.05 -6.63
C TYR A 912 -16.82 -6.88 -6.92
N CYS A 913 -16.30 -7.66 -5.97
CA CYS A 913 -15.11 -8.49 -6.18
C CYS A 913 -15.44 -9.97 -6.21
N LEU A 914 -16.16 -10.46 -5.21
CA LEU A 914 -16.43 -11.91 -5.06
C LEU A 914 -17.70 -12.35 -5.81
N GLY A 915 -18.59 -11.41 -6.16
CA GLY A 915 -19.89 -11.70 -6.76
C GLY A 915 -20.92 -12.12 -5.71
N ASN A 916 -22.21 -12.15 -6.09
CA ASN A 916 -23.31 -12.53 -5.21
C ASN A 916 -23.32 -14.06 -4.97
N GLY A 917 -22.33 -14.59 -4.26
CA GLY A 917 -22.48 -15.82 -3.50
C GLY A 917 -23.21 -15.48 -2.21
N THR A 918 -24.51 -15.78 -2.16
CA THR A 918 -25.40 -15.74 -0.98
C THR A 918 -25.36 -14.46 -0.13
N ALA A 919 -26.35 -13.58 -0.36
CA ALA A 919 -26.74 -12.56 0.61
C ALA A 919 -27.13 -13.22 1.94
N VAL A 920 -26.58 -12.72 3.05
CA VAL A 920 -27.14 -12.90 4.40
C VAL A 920 -27.76 -11.59 4.82
#